data_AF-A0A7T9XST4-F1
#
_entry.id   AF-A0A7T9XST4-F1
#
_cell.length_a   1.000
_cell.length_b   1.000
_cell.length_c   1.000
_cell.angle_alpha   90.00
_cell.angle_beta   90.00
_cell.angle_gamma   90.00
#
_symmetry.space_group_name_H-M   'P 1'
#
loop_
_entity.id
_entity.type
_entity.pdbx_description
1 polymer ?
#
loop_
_entity_poly.entity_id
_entity_poly.type
_entity_poly.pdbx_seq_one_letter_code
_entity_poly.pdbx_strand_id
1 'polypeptide(L)'
;MSVKSDIENTIKKSTEQLSIINIRLLSLRSQFNQSNHLFEEISLHKIKLKELVAVTTETDAALSLIKAQQEITQTELNKITSLNIDCDSLIKSSSDLDGFDPERIKDLNLLARELSTLQSHEQTIRQTQNTLNQQMSLHEKLISAGLEFLSISPTNICPLCRTNHESTLSLKAIIENNDLVSGLAKENYRLIEQSLLQQKNINSKMLLIVSEALDYRSNKISTLQIKLKELAEEISTEVYKNKTAAAQIKNVTAVLDKLQNETFNVEKSEFITSINNEINLFSTEIHKHESIINECRLLLSKNETTIIDINSELNSVTNKINSLTTSESTLKVNLYLSNNGLLAKELHDNCYEKTNVLNKLKNEYEEMVRSAEIQCSHIHSRMIENGTWIEFDELTRNLNELDVTIKKAQFDVYDYFYSIEKLVQVEISHDITSVESAIAKTIIDIDNEKDLIDSLIKKYELLLDHIKAFKPYIKSLELRQSLIKLEKDISQHESAEAILREELNNTLTELKNKVDSFFFTELINSIYKKIDPHPTFKEVEFRPSFDEPERPVLHIVLKDAKGEYISPILYFSAAQMNILSLSVFLANALHARDDNGTPLDVIMIDDPIQSMDSINVLSMIDLLRSISIRFNKQIIISTHDENFFELLQRKIPANALGSKFLKLEKFGVVVPVEPISE
;
A
#
# COMPACT_ATOMS: atom_id res chain seq x y z
N MET A 1 66.16 71.27 61.83
CA MET A 1 65.78 69.97 61.22
C MET A 1 64.34 69.53 61.55
N SER A 2 63.72 69.91 62.68
CA SER A 2 62.35 69.47 63.02
C SER A 2 61.25 69.99 62.08
N VAL A 3 61.35 71.22 61.56
CA VAL A 3 60.27 71.84 60.74
C VAL A 3 60.24 71.33 59.28
N LYS A 4 61.36 70.82 58.75
CA LYS A 4 61.44 70.33 57.36
C LYS A 4 60.78 68.95 57.19
N SER A 5 60.91 68.08 58.20
CA SER A 5 60.35 66.73 58.22
C SER A 5 58.81 66.72 58.25
N ASP A 6 58.18 67.64 58.99
CA ASP A 6 56.72 67.69 59.12
C ASP A 6 56.04 68.23 57.85
N ILE A 7 56.71 69.15 57.15
CA ILE A 7 56.23 69.68 55.86
C ILE A 7 56.31 68.61 54.75
N GLU A 8 57.40 67.82 54.71
CA GLU A 8 57.57 66.75 53.71
C GLU A 8 56.57 65.60 53.90
N ASN A 9 56.22 65.23 55.14
CA ASN A 9 55.22 64.20 55.42
C ASN A 9 53.79 64.62 55.03
N THR A 10 53.45 65.90 55.23
CA THR A 10 52.12 66.45 54.88
C THR A 10 51.90 66.49 53.36
N ILE A 11 52.95 66.79 52.60
CA ILE A 11 52.95 66.74 51.13
C ILE A 11 52.78 65.29 50.63
N LYS A 12 53.46 64.33 51.26
CA LYS A 12 53.40 62.90 50.86
C LYS A 12 52.00 62.30 51.05
N LYS A 13 51.36 62.58 52.18
CA LYS A 13 50.01 62.04 52.48
C LYS A 13 48.93 62.61 51.55
N SER A 14 49.05 63.89 51.17
CA SER A 14 48.11 64.54 50.22
C SER A 14 48.32 64.07 48.78
N THR A 15 49.54 63.70 48.39
CA THR A 15 49.84 63.16 47.04
C THR A 15 49.36 61.71 46.85
N GLU A 16 49.40 60.87 47.88
CA GLU A 16 48.81 59.52 47.82
C GLU A 16 47.28 59.55 47.63
N GLN A 17 46.55 60.41 48.35
CA GLN A 17 45.10 60.52 48.18
C GLN A 17 44.70 61.08 46.81
N LEU A 18 45.46 62.03 46.27
CA LEU A 18 45.27 62.52 44.90
C LEU A 18 45.43 61.39 43.85
N SER A 19 46.29 60.38 44.09
CA SER A 19 46.46 59.27 43.15
C SER A 19 45.22 58.35 43.08
N ILE A 20 44.63 58.03 44.24
CA ILE A 20 43.46 57.15 44.35
C ILE A 20 42.23 57.82 43.70
N ILE A 21 42.03 59.11 43.98
CA ILE A 21 40.93 59.90 43.40
C ILE A 21 41.06 59.98 41.88
N ASN A 22 42.28 60.19 41.36
CA ASN A 22 42.52 60.26 39.91
C ASN A 22 42.25 58.93 39.18
N ILE A 23 42.59 57.79 39.79
CA ILE A 23 42.29 56.46 39.20
C ILE A 23 40.77 56.24 39.10
N ARG A 24 40.01 56.62 40.13
CA ARG A 24 38.54 56.50 40.11
C ARG A 24 37.89 57.45 39.10
N LEU A 25 38.40 58.68 38.98
CA LEU A 25 37.96 59.66 37.97
C LEU A 25 38.19 59.17 36.53
N LEU A 26 39.30 58.48 36.26
CA LEU A 26 39.56 57.89 34.94
C LEU A 26 38.54 56.80 34.59
N SER A 27 38.19 55.94 35.56
CA SER A 27 37.15 54.91 35.41
C SER A 27 35.75 55.51 35.19
N LEU A 28 35.39 56.58 35.89
CA LEU A 28 34.08 57.24 35.72
C LEU A 28 34.00 57.98 34.38
N ARG A 29 35.10 58.60 33.94
CA ARG A 29 35.18 59.25 32.62
C ARG A 29 35.13 58.24 31.47
N SER A 30 35.73 57.07 31.61
CA SER A 30 35.61 56.02 30.59
C SER A 30 34.17 55.50 30.48
N GLN A 31 33.48 55.31 31.62
CA GLN A 31 32.07 54.92 31.64
C GLN A 31 31.15 56.00 31.04
N PHE A 32 31.42 57.27 31.32
CA PHE A 32 30.71 58.40 30.71
C PHE A 32 30.90 58.47 29.18
N ASN A 33 32.13 58.24 28.69
CA ASN A 33 32.40 58.26 27.26
C ASN A 33 31.75 57.07 26.52
N GLN A 34 31.62 55.92 27.19
CA GLN A 34 30.98 54.72 26.64
C GLN A 34 29.45 54.73 26.76
N SER A 35 28.87 55.58 27.61
CA SER A 35 27.42 55.56 27.88
C SER A 35 26.57 55.90 26.66
N ASN A 36 27.02 56.82 25.79
CA ASN A 36 26.27 57.15 24.57
C ASN A 36 26.11 55.94 23.64
N HIS A 37 27.19 55.19 23.42
CA HIS A 37 27.19 53.98 22.60
C HIS A 37 26.29 52.88 23.20
N LEU A 38 26.37 52.65 24.52
CA LEU A 38 25.56 51.66 25.22
C LEU A 38 24.05 51.95 25.10
N PHE A 39 23.62 53.21 25.27
CA PHE A 39 22.21 53.57 25.12
C PHE A 39 21.72 53.55 23.67
N GLU A 40 22.59 53.82 22.69
CA GLU A 40 22.29 53.64 21.26
C GLU A 40 22.08 52.16 20.92
N GLU A 41 22.95 51.26 21.38
CA GLU A 41 22.79 49.80 21.21
C GLU A 41 21.52 49.27 21.87
N ILE A 42 21.19 49.73 23.09
CA ILE A 42 19.92 49.36 23.76
C ILE A 42 18.72 49.80 22.92
N SER A 43 18.78 51.01 22.32
CA SER A 43 17.69 51.52 21.49
C SER A 43 17.51 50.67 20.21
N LEU A 44 18.61 50.31 19.54
CA LEU A 44 18.61 49.46 18.35
C LEU A 44 18.07 48.06 18.64
N HIS A 45 18.51 47.45 19.74
CA HIS A 45 18.01 46.13 20.15
C HIS A 45 16.53 46.16 20.56
N LYS A 46 16.03 47.26 21.16
CA LYS A 46 14.58 47.44 21.44
C LYS A 46 13.75 47.58 20.16
N ILE A 47 14.25 48.27 19.14
CA ILE A 47 13.58 48.37 17.83
C ILE A 47 13.52 46.99 17.17
N LYS A 48 14.67 46.28 17.12
CA LYS A 48 14.74 44.93 16.57
C LYS A 48 13.84 43.94 17.30
N LEU A 49 13.70 44.06 18.62
CA LEU A 49 12.78 43.23 19.41
C LEU A 49 11.32 43.49 19.00
N LYS A 50 10.92 44.75 18.79
CA LYS A 50 9.56 45.09 18.32
C LYS A 50 9.27 44.52 16.94
N GLU A 51 10.23 44.61 16.02
CA GLU A 51 10.10 44.03 14.67
C GLU A 51 9.93 42.51 14.72
N LEU A 52 10.77 41.82 15.50
CA LEU A 52 10.68 40.36 15.65
C LEU A 52 9.37 39.92 16.30
N VAL A 53 8.87 40.67 17.29
CA VAL A 53 7.56 40.40 17.92
C VAL A 53 6.42 40.57 16.90
N ALA A 54 6.47 41.61 16.06
CA ALA A 54 5.49 41.80 14.99
C ALA A 54 5.50 40.63 13.99
N VAL A 55 6.68 40.18 13.57
CA VAL A 55 6.83 38.98 12.71
C VAL A 55 6.22 37.75 13.36
N THR A 56 6.49 37.48 14.65
CA THR A 56 5.86 36.34 15.33
C THR A 56 4.34 36.42 15.33
N THR A 57 3.76 37.59 15.59
CA THR A 57 2.29 37.76 15.58
C THR A 57 1.67 37.56 14.19
N GLU A 58 2.35 37.99 13.13
CA GLU A 58 1.92 37.75 11.74
C GLU A 58 1.98 36.26 11.39
N THR A 59 3.07 35.58 11.75
CA THR A 59 3.21 34.14 11.51
C THR A 59 2.19 33.30 12.29
N ASP A 60 1.84 33.71 13.51
CA ASP A 60 0.81 33.06 14.33
C ASP A 60 -0.59 33.22 13.72
N ALA A 61 -0.91 34.40 13.19
CA ALA A 61 -2.17 34.65 12.50
C ALA A 61 -2.28 33.81 11.21
N ALA A 62 -1.19 33.74 10.42
CA ALA A 62 -1.12 32.89 9.23
C ALA A 62 -1.28 31.40 9.57
N LEU A 63 -0.61 30.92 10.62
CA LEU A 63 -0.76 29.54 11.12
C LEU A 63 -2.20 29.20 11.53
N SER A 64 -2.90 30.14 12.17
CA SER A 64 -4.32 29.94 12.54
C SER A 64 -5.21 29.77 11.31
N LEU A 65 -4.98 30.58 10.26
CA LEU A 65 -5.75 30.52 9.01
C LEU A 65 -5.52 29.19 8.28
N ILE A 66 -4.25 28.79 8.12
CA ILE A 66 -3.87 27.56 7.40
C ILE A 66 -4.41 26.32 8.14
N LYS A 67 -4.36 26.30 9.48
CA LYS A 67 -4.95 25.22 10.29
C LYS A 67 -6.47 25.14 10.13
N ALA A 68 -7.17 26.28 10.11
CA ALA A 68 -8.62 26.28 9.85
C ALA A 68 -8.95 25.71 8.45
N GLN A 69 -8.15 26.06 7.44
CA GLN A 69 -8.30 25.52 6.09
C GLN A 69 -7.99 24.01 6.01
N GLN A 70 -7.03 23.53 6.81
CA GLN A 70 -6.74 22.11 6.96
C GLN A 70 -7.92 21.36 7.58
N GLU A 71 -8.52 21.89 8.65
CA GLU A 71 -9.71 21.30 9.28
C GLU A 71 -10.88 21.23 8.31
N ILE A 72 -11.18 22.30 7.57
CA ILE A 72 -12.23 22.30 6.54
C ILE A 72 -11.96 21.19 5.51
N THR A 73 -10.75 21.14 4.96
CA THR A 73 -10.38 20.14 3.95
C THR A 73 -10.46 18.71 4.50
N GLN A 74 -10.10 18.50 5.77
CA GLN A 74 -10.22 17.21 6.46
C GLN A 74 -11.69 16.81 6.66
N THR A 75 -12.56 17.76 7.01
CA THR A 75 -13.99 17.47 7.14
C THR A 75 -14.63 17.12 5.80
N GLU A 76 -14.24 17.79 4.71
CA GLU A 76 -14.67 17.43 3.35
C GLU A 76 -14.19 16.03 2.94
N LEU A 77 -12.94 15.69 3.23
CA LEU A 77 -12.40 14.36 2.96
C LEU A 77 -13.16 13.27 3.74
N ASN A 78 -13.40 13.49 5.03
CA ASN A 78 -14.15 12.54 5.87
C ASN A 78 -15.58 12.34 5.35
N LYS A 79 -16.27 13.42 4.93
CA LYS A 79 -17.59 13.32 4.31
C LYS A 79 -17.55 12.44 3.05
N ILE A 80 -16.65 12.71 2.12
CA ILE A 80 -16.57 12.00 0.83
C ILE A 80 -16.16 10.54 0.99
N THR A 81 -15.23 10.25 1.91
CA THR A 81 -14.81 8.86 2.20
C THR A 81 -15.93 8.03 2.84
N SER A 82 -16.83 8.65 3.60
CA SER A 82 -17.95 7.96 4.25
C SER A 82 -19.13 7.63 3.33
N LEU A 83 -19.18 8.22 2.13
CA LEU A 83 -20.28 8.01 1.17
C LEU A 83 -20.20 6.62 0.54
N ASN A 84 -21.25 5.83 0.72
CA ASN A 84 -21.45 4.59 -0.02
C ASN A 84 -22.08 4.90 -1.39
N ILE A 85 -21.43 4.48 -2.48
CA ILE A 85 -21.90 4.72 -3.84
C ILE A 85 -22.45 3.41 -4.40
N ASP A 86 -23.77 3.33 -4.49
CA ASP A 86 -24.52 2.29 -5.18
C ASP A 86 -25.70 2.93 -5.95
N CYS A 87 -26.40 2.16 -6.78
CA CYS A 87 -27.53 2.69 -7.57
C CYS A 87 -28.58 3.34 -6.69
N ASP A 88 -28.90 2.75 -5.54
CA ASP A 88 -29.95 3.22 -4.64
C ASP A 88 -29.54 4.49 -3.88
N SER A 89 -28.27 4.60 -3.50
CA SER A 89 -27.71 5.78 -2.85
C SER A 89 -27.64 6.95 -3.82
N LEU A 90 -27.20 6.74 -5.06
CA LEU A 90 -27.19 7.81 -6.07
C LEU A 90 -28.60 8.30 -6.44
N ILE A 91 -29.61 7.44 -6.38
CA ILE A 91 -31.01 7.80 -6.62
C ILE A 91 -31.62 8.56 -5.41
N LYS A 92 -31.26 8.19 -4.17
CA LYS A 92 -31.84 8.76 -2.94
C LYS A 92 -31.11 10.01 -2.42
N SER A 93 -29.79 10.06 -2.53
CA SER A 93 -28.93 11.12 -2.00
C SER A 93 -28.19 11.85 -3.13
N SER A 94 -28.95 12.50 -4.01
CA SER A 94 -28.42 13.30 -5.12
C SER A 94 -27.67 14.57 -4.67
N SER A 95 -27.66 14.87 -3.36
CA SER A 95 -27.08 16.07 -2.76
C SER A 95 -25.64 15.91 -2.27
N ASP A 96 -25.15 14.68 -2.10
CA ASP A 96 -23.95 14.44 -1.29
C ASP A 96 -22.67 14.32 -2.14
N LEU A 97 -22.80 14.16 -3.46
CA LEU A 97 -21.70 14.25 -4.44
C LEU A 97 -21.66 15.65 -5.07
N ASP A 98 -21.27 16.65 -4.30
CA ASP A 98 -21.04 18.01 -4.81
C ASP A 98 -20.00 18.01 -5.94
N GLY A 99 -20.46 18.24 -7.17
CA GLY A 99 -19.64 18.38 -8.37
C GLY A 99 -19.58 17.17 -9.31
N PHE A 100 -20.32 16.09 -9.04
CA PHE A 100 -20.59 15.05 -10.05
C PHE A 100 -21.65 15.54 -11.05
N ASP A 101 -21.57 15.09 -12.31
CA ASP A 101 -22.43 15.59 -13.38
C ASP A 101 -23.93 15.35 -13.07
N PRO A 102 -24.73 16.41 -12.86
CA PRO A 102 -26.15 16.26 -12.54
C PRO A 102 -26.96 15.67 -13.69
N GLU A 103 -26.48 15.72 -14.94
CA GLU A 103 -27.14 15.04 -16.06
C GLU A 103 -27.00 13.51 -15.94
N ARG A 104 -25.84 13.00 -15.51
CA ARG A 104 -25.64 11.56 -15.27
C ARG A 104 -26.56 11.01 -14.18
N ILE A 105 -26.81 11.79 -13.12
CA ILE A 105 -27.77 11.41 -12.07
C ILE A 105 -29.21 11.41 -12.60
N LYS A 106 -29.56 12.35 -13.49
CA LYS A 106 -30.87 12.35 -14.16
C LYS A 106 -31.02 11.14 -15.09
N ASP A 107 -29.99 10.82 -15.86
CA ASP A 107 -29.95 9.63 -16.72
C ASP A 107 -30.13 8.35 -15.91
N LEU A 108 -29.44 8.23 -14.76
CA LEU A 108 -29.59 7.08 -13.86
C LEU A 108 -31.03 6.93 -13.34
N ASN A 109 -31.66 8.05 -12.93
CA ASN A 109 -33.06 8.06 -12.50
C ASN A 109 -34.03 7.68 -13.62
N LEU A 110 -33.75 8.11 -14.86
CA LEU A 110 -34.56 7.78 -16.02
C LEU A 110 -34.43 6.29 -16.37
N LEU A 111 -33.20 5.76 -16.39
CA LEU A 111 -32.92 4.34 -16.59
C LEU A 111 -33.54 3.46 -15.50
N ALA A 112 -33.52 3.89 -14.23
CA ALA A 112 -34.15 3.16 -13.13
C ALA A 112 -35.68 3.09 -13.29
N ARG A 113 -36.30 4.19 -13.77
CA ARG A 113 -37.74 4.19 -14.10
C ARG A 113 -38.04 3.28 -15.28
N GLU A 114 -37.26 3.35 -16.35
CA GLU A 114 -37.40 2.45 -17.51
C GLU A 114 -37.25 0.97 -17.11
N LEU A 115 -36.33 0.66 -16.19
CA LEU A 115 -36.17 -0.70 -15.66
C LEU A 115 -37.43 -1.15 -14.91
N SER A 116 -37.99 -0.29 -14.05
CA SER A 116 -39.20 -0.62 -13.28
C SER A 116 -40.43 -0.84 -14.17
N THR A 117 -40.58 -0.05 -15.25
CA THR A 117 -41.68 -0.22 -16.20
C THR A 117 -41.50 -1.52 -17.00
N LEU A 118 -40.28 -1.83 -17.44
CA LEU A 118 -39.99 -3.10 -18.12
C LEU A 118 -40.23 -4.33 -17.23
N GLN A 119 -39.88 -4.26 -15.94
CA GLN A 119 -40.17 -5.34 -14.99
C GLN A 119 -41.68 -5.57 -14.81
N SER A 120 -42.47 -4.49 -14.72
CA SER A 120 -43.94 -4.61 -14.65
C SER A 120 -44.54 -5.17 -15.94
N HIS A 121 -43.98 -4.81 -17.09
CA HIS A 121 -44.40 -5.33 -18.39
C HIS A 121 -44.07 -6.82 -18.51
N GLU A 122 -42.87 -7.25 -18.11
CA GLU A 122 -42.47 -8.66 -18.07
C GLU A 122 -43.39 -9.49 -17.18
N GLN A 123 -43.75 -8.99 -15.99
CA GLN A 123 -44.70 -9.69 -15.12
C GLN A 123 -46.05 -9.91 -15.80
N THR A 124 -46.54 -8.92 -16.56
CA THR A 124 -47.78 -9.04 -17.34
C THR A 124 -47.66 -10.11 -18.43
N ILE A 125 -46.54 -10.11 -19.17
CA ILE A 125 -46.25 -11.10 -20.22
C ILE A 125 -46.16 -12.53 -19.65
N ARG A 126 -45.54 -12.70 -18.48
CA ARG A 126 -45.46 -14.00 -17.78
C ARG A 126 -46.83 -14.47 -17.28
N GLN A 127 -47.70 -13.57 -16.83
CA GLN A 127 -49.09 -13.91 -16.49
C GLN A 127 -49.86 -14.38 -17.73
N THR A 128 -49.67 -13.72 -18.88
CA THR A 128 -50.24 -14.17 -20.16
C THR A 128 -49.72 -15.56 -20.54
N GLN A 129 -48.44 -15.84 -20.31
CA GLN A 129 -47.85 -17.15 -20.58
C GLN A 129 -48.44 -18.26 -19.69
N ASN A 130 -48.60 -17.99 -18.39
CA ASN A 130 -49.23 -18.94 -17.47
C ASN A 130 -50.67 -19.27 -17.89
N THR A 131 -51.40 -18.28 -18.39
CA THR A 131 -52.77 -18.47 -18.89
C THR A 131 -52.78 -19.29 -20.17
N LEU A 132 -51.84 -19.05 -21.09
CA LEU A 132 -51.68 -19.82 -22.32
C LEU A 132 -51.29 -21.28 -22.01
N ASN A 133 -50.35 -21.51 -21.10
CA ASN A 133 -49.92 -22.85 -20.69
C ASN A 133 -51.09 -23.68 -20.12
N GLN A 134 -52.02 -23.08 -19.38
CA GLN A 134 -53.23 -23.78 -18.91
C GLN A 134 -54.15 -24.24 -20.04
N GLN A 135 -54.14 -23.55 -21.19
CA GLN A 135 -55.00 -23.84 -22.34
C GLN A 135 -54.32 -24.73 -23.40
N MET A 136 -53.02 -25.01 -23.27
CA MET A 136 -52.21 -25.77 -24.23
C MET A 136 -52.32 -27.28 -24.05
N SER A 137 -52.26 -28.02 -25.17
CA SER A 137 -52.13 -29.48 -25.19
C SER A 137 -50.78 -29.95 -24.63
N LEU A 138 -50.65 -31.22 -24.25
CA LEU A 138 -49.44 -31.75 -23.60
C LEU A 138 -48.17 -31.52 -24.44
N HIS A 139 -48.26 -31.71 -25.76
CA HIS A 139 -47.15 -31.51 -26.69
C HIS A 139 -46.77 -30.03 -26.83
N GLU A 140 -47.77 -29.14 -26.80
CA GLU A 140 -47.57 -27.69 -26.81
C GLU A 140 -46.85 -27.22 -25.54
N LYS A 141 -47.24 -27.72 -24.36
CA LYS A 141 -46.59 -27.43 -23.07
C LYS A 141 -45.12 -27.88 -23.06
N LEU A 142 -44.85 -29.05 -23.62
CA LEU A 142 -43.51 -29.62 -23.67
C LEU A 142 -42.57 -28.80 -24.56
N ILE A 143 -43.08 -28.31 -25.69
CA ILE A 143 -42.34 -27.40 -26.58
C ILE A 143 -42.18 -26.01 -25.93
N SER A 144 -43.20 -25.54 -25.21
CA SER A 144 -43.20 -24.24 -24.52
C SER A 144 -42.14 -24.21 -23.40
N ALA A 145 -42.07 -25.28 -22.58
CA ALA A 145 -41.02 -25.47 -21.58
C ALA A 145 -39.61 -25.58 -22.21
N GLY A 146 -39.49 -26.23 -23.37
CA GLY A 146 -38.23 -26.30 -24.12
C GLY A 146 -37.74 -24.94 -24.62
N LEU A 147 -38.65 -24.07 -25.10
CA LEU A 147 -38.33 -22.69 -25.50
C LEU A 147 -37.96 -21.80 -24.32
N GLU A 148 -38.66 -21.94 -23.19
CA GLU A 148 -38.34 -21.22 -21.95
C GLU A 148 -36.94 -21.62 -21.44
N PHE A 149 -36.61 -22.91 -21.43
CA PHE A 149 -35.27 -23.39 -21.10
C PHE A 149 -34.20 -22.75 -21.99
N LEU A 150 -34.42 -22.69 -23.32
CA LEU A 150 -33.47 -22.08 -24.26
C LEU A 150 -33.33 -20.56 -24.11
N SER A 151 -34.34 -19.88 -23.55
CA SER A 151 -34.27 -18.46 -23.22
C SER A 151 -33.43 -18.19 -21.97
N ILE A 152 -33.47 -19.11 -21.00
CA ILE A 152 -32.72 -19.02 -19.73
C ILE A 152 -31.28 -19.50 -19.92
N SER A 153 -31.10 -20.64 -20.58
CA SER A 153 -29.82 -21.31 -20.82
C SER A 153 -29.67 -21.69 -22.31
N PRO A 154 -28.97 -20.86 -23.10
CA PRO A 154 -28.82 -21.11 -24.53
C PRO A 154 -27.87 -22.29 -24.79
N THR A 155 -28.41 -23.40 -25.30
CA THR A 155 -27.66 -24.61 -25.70
C THR A 155 -27.78 -24.88 -27.20
N ASN A 156 -26.75 -25.47 -27.81
CA ASN A 156 -26.80 -25.98 -29.17
C ASN A 156 -27.40 -27.40 -29.25
N ILE A 157 -27.62 -28.04 -28.10
CA ILE A 157 -28.25 -29.34 -27.96
C ILE A 157 -29.72 -29.13 -27.59
N CYS A 158 -30.61 -29.79 -28.32
CA CYS A 158 -32.05 -29.72 -28.06
C CYS A 158 -32.37 -30.32 -26.68
N PRO A 159 -33.01 -29.57 -25.77
CA PRO A 159 -33.35 -30.08 -24.42
C PRO A 159 -34.36 -31.23 -24.44
N LEU A 160 -35.11 -31.39 -25.53
CA LEU A 160 -36.17 -32.39 -25.68
C LEU A 160 -35.67 -33.70 -26.30
N CYS A 161 -35.02 -33.62 -27.47
CA CYS A 161 -34.60 -34.80 -28.24
C CYS A 161 -33.08 -35.04 -28.24
N ARG A 162 -32.29 -34.19 -27.56
CA ARG A 162 -30.83 -34.28 -27.43
C ARG A 162 -30.05 -34.25 -28.74
N THR A 163 -30.68 -33.88 -29.86
CA THR A 163 -29.98 -33.65 -31.12
C THR A 163 -29.06 -32.45 -31.02
N ASN A 164 -27.88 -32.56 -31.62
CA ASN A 164 -26.92 -31.47 -31.67
C ASN A 164 -27.18 -30.61 -32.91
N HIS A 165 -27.21 -29.29 -32.75
CA HIS A 165 -27.46 -28.32 -33.81
C HIS A 165 -26.26 -27.40 -34.00
N GLU A 166 -26.13 -26.79 -35.17
CA GLU A 166 -24.97 -25.94 -35.52
C GLU A 166 -24.86 -24.69 -34.66
N SER A 167 -25.99 -24.12 -34.23
CA SER A 167 -26.04 -22.96 -33.34
C SER A 167 -27.32 -22.93 -32.50
N THR A 168 -27.28 -22.22 -31.38
CA THR A 168 -28.46 -21.90 -30.55
C THR A 168 -29.57 -21.22 -31.35
N LEU A 169 -29.21 -20.38 -32.32
CA LEU A 169 -30.16 -19.72 -33.23
C LEU A 169 -30.80 -20.70 -34.22
N SER A 170 -30.04 -21.67 -34.74
CA SER A 170 -30.58 -22.70 -35.64
C SER A 170 -31.57 -23.63 -34.92
N LEU A 171 -31.28 -24.02 -33.69
CA LEU A 171 -32.18 -24.81 -32.85
C LEU A 171 -33.47 -24.02 -32.55
N LYS A 172 -33.34 -22.74 -32.19
CA LYS A 172 -34.49 -21.85 -31.99
C LYS A 172 -35.35 -21.73 -33.25
N ALA A 173 -34.76 -21.49 -34.42
CA ALA A 173 -35.50 -21.38 -35.67
C ALA A 173 -36.25 -22.67 -36.04
N ILE A 174 -35.70 -23.85 -35.72
CA ILE A 174 -36.36 -25.14 -35.95
C ILE A 174 -37.55 -25.33 -35.01
N ILE A 175 -37.42 -24.92 -33.74
CA ILE A 175 -38.52 -25.01 -32.77
C ILE A 175 -39.59 -23.94 -33.04
N GLU A 176 -39.20 -22.74 -33.46
CA GLU A 176 -40.09 -21.64 -33.86
C GLU A 176 -40.85 -21.93 -35.16
N ASN A 177 -40.26 -22.68 -36.09
CA ASN A 177 -40.93 -23.10 -37.34
C ASN A 177 -41.77 -24.37 -37.17
N ASN A 178 -41.90 -24.90 -35.95
CA ASN A 178 -42.75 -26.06 -35.70
C ASN A 178 -44.24 -25.63 -35.69
N ASP A 179 -45.07 -26.32 -36.48
CA ASP A 179 -46.50 -26.02 -36.67
C ASP A 179 -47.34 -26.32 -35.41
N LEU A 180 -46.76 -27.02 -34.44
CA LEU A 180 -47.40 -27.46 -33.21
C LEU A 180 -47.54 -26.36 -32.15
N VAL A 181 -46.97 -25.16 -32.33
CA VAL A 181 -47.03 -24.07 -31.32
C VAL A 181 -47.87 -22.92 -31.85
N SER A 182 -48.84 -22.46 -31.07
CA SER A 182 -49.70 -21.32 -31.41
C SER A 182 -48.88 -20.04 -31.67
N GLY A 183 -49.29 -19.25 -32.67
CA GLY A 183 -48.61 -17.98 -33.02
C GLY A 183 -48.58 -16.96 -31.87
N LEU A 184 -49.59 -17.01 -30.99
CA LEU A 184 -49.66 -16.20 -29.76
C LEU A 184 -48.57 -16.59 -28.75
N ALA A 185 -48.29 -17.88 -28.56
CA ALA A 185 -47.21 -18.33 -27.69
C ALA A 185 -45.85 -17.86 -28.23
N LYS A 186 -45.60 -18.00 -29.54
CA LYS A 186 -44.35 -17.54 -30.19
C LYS A 186 -44.10 -16.04 -29.99
N GLU A 187 -45.13 -15.21 -30.19
CA GLU A 187 -45.00 -13.76 -29.99
C GLU A 187 -44.76 -13.41 -28.51
N ASN A 188 -45.42 -14.11 -27.57
CA ASN A 188 -45.20 -13.91 -26.15
C ASN A 188 -43.74 -14.20 -25.74
N TYR A 189 -43.15 -15.28 -26.26
CA TYR A 189 -41.73 -15.60 -26.04
C TYR A 189 -40.79 -14.52 -26.59
N ARG A 190 -41.06 -14.02 -27.79
CA ARG A 190 -40.26 -12.95 -28.42
C ARG A 190 -40.27 -11.68 -27.57
N LEU A 191 -41.41 -11.34 -26.96
CA LEU A 191 -41.54 -10.19 -26.06
C LEU A 191 -40.76 -10.39 -24.76
N ILE A 192 -40.74 -11.60 -24.18
CA ILE A 192 -39.91 -11.91 -23.00
C ILE A 192 -38.42 -11.75 -23.32
N GLU A 193 -37.96 -12.31 -24.45
CA GLU A 193 -36.55 -12.21 -24.85
C GLU A 193 -36.13 -10.75 -25.10
N GLN A 194 -36.97 -9.97 -25.78
CA GLN A 194 -36.72 -8.54 -25.98
C GLN A 194 -36.65 -7.77 -24.66
N SER A 195 -37.56 -8.06 -23.72
CA SER A 195 -37.55 -7.44 -22.38
C SER A 195 -36.26 -7.77 -21.62
N LEU A 196 -35.84 -9.05 -21.61
CA LEU A 196 -34.60 -9.48 -20.95
C LEU A 196 -33.34 -8.83 -21.55
N LEU A 197 -33.30 -8.67 -22.88
CA LEU A 197 -32.19 -8.02 -23.56
C LEU A 197 -32.12 -6.52 -23.23
N GLN A 198 -33.28 -5.85 -23.20
CA GLN A 198 -33.37 -4.43 -22.82
C GLN A 198 -32.97 -4.21 -21.36
N GLN A 199 -33.41 -5.07 -20.43
CA GLN A 199 -32.99 -5.01 -19.03
C GLN A 199 -31.47 -5.16 -18.87
N LYS A 200 -30.84 -6.10 -19.59
CA LYS A 200 -29.37 -6.24 -19.60
C LYS A 200 -28.68 -4.97 -20.08
N ASN A 201 -29.18 -4.36 -21.15
CA ASN A 201 -28.61 -3.11 -21.69
C ASN A 201 -28.75 -1.95 -20.69
N ILE A 202 -29.94 -1.76 -20.10
CA ILE A 202 -30.18 -0.73 -19.09
C ILE A 202 -29.27 -0.94 -17.87
N ASN A 203 -29.19 -2.16 -17.34
CA ASN A 203 -28.32 -2.48 -16.22
C ASN A 203 -26.84 -2.19 -16.55
N SER A 204 -26.38 -2.48 -17.76
CA SER A 204 -25.01 -2.16 -18.19
C SER A 204 -24.74 -0.64 -18.22
N LYS A 205 -25.72 0.16 -18.64
CA LYS A 205 -25.63 1.64 -18.63
C LYS A 205 -25.65 2.20 -17.20
N MET A 206 -26.50 1.64 -16.33
CA MET A 206 -26.53 2.03 -14.91
C MET A 206 -25.20 1.71 -14.22
N LEU A 207 -24.61 0.53 -14.46
CA LEU A 207 -23.29 0.16 -13.95
C LEU A 207 -22.18 1.09 -14.44
N LEU A 208 -22.26 1.55 -15.69
CA LEU A 208 -21.31 2.54 -16.22
C LEU A 208 -21.39 3.85 -15.44
N ILE A 209 -22.59 4.38 -15.20
CA ILE A 209 -22.77 5.63 -14.43
C ILE A 209 -22.27 5.47 -13.00
N VAL A 210 -22.52 4.33 -12.35
CA VAL A 210 -21.99 4.04 -11.01
C VAL A 210 -20.46 3.99 -11.02
N SER A 211 -19.84 3.41 -12.05
CA SER A 211 -18.38 3.40 -12.18
C SER A 211 -17.80 4.81 -12.39
N GLU A 212 -18.44 5.66 -13.21
CA GLU A 212 -18.05 7.06 -13.37
C GLU A 212 -18.12 7.83 -12.04
N ALA A 213 -19.14 7.57 -11.21
CA ALA A 213 -19.29 8.18 -9.88
C ALA A 213 -18.21 7.70 -8.89
N LEU A 214 -17.85 6.41 -8.93
CA LEU A 214 -16.75 5.86 -8.13
C LEU A 214 -15.39 6.45 -8.52
N ASP A 215 -15.14 6.60 -9.82
CA ASP A 215 -13.95 7.23 -10.34
C ASP A 215 -13.87 8.71 -9.93
N TYR A 216 -14.97 9.45 -10.07
CA TYR A 216 -15.04 10.83 -9.58
C TYR A 216 -14.71 10.93 -8.08
N ARG A 217 -15.27 10.04 -7.25
CA ARG A 217 -14.99 9.99 -5.80
C ARG A 217 -13.51 9.76 -5.54
N SER A 218 -12.89 8.79 -6.22
CA SER A 218 -11.46 8.49 -6.05
C SER A 218 -10.57 9.67 -6.43
N ASN A 219 -10.87 10.35 -7.55
CA ASN A 219 -10.17 11.54 -7.98
C ASN A 219 -10.33 12.69 -6.98
N LYS A 220 -11.55 12.91 -6.46
CA LYS A 220 -11.80 13.93 -5.44
C LYS A 220 -11.08 13.63 -4.12
N ILE A 221 -11.03 12.38 -3.69
CA ILE A 221 -10.23 11.96 -2.53
C ILE A 221 -8.74 12.25 -2.76
N SER A 222 -8.21 11.90 -3.93
CA SER A 222 -6.79 12.14 -4.24
C SER A 222 -6.43 13.63 -4.24
N THR A 223 -7.28 14.49 -4.82
CA THR A 223 -7.06 15.95 -4.83
C THR A 223 -7.12 16.56 -3.44
N LEU A 224 -8.04 16.11 -2.58
CA LEU A 224 -8.11 16.56 -1.18
C LEU A 224 -6.91 16.08 -0.36
N GLN A 225 -6.42 14.86 -0.59
CA GLN A 225 -5.21 14.34 0.06
C GLN A 225 -3.96 15.13 -0.36
N ILE A 226 -3.83 15.49 -1.64
CA ILE A 226 -2.75 16.36 -2.13
C ILE A 226 -2.83 17.73 -1.44
N LYS A 227 -4.01 18.35 -1.41
CA LYS A 227 -4.22 19.64 -0.74
C LYS A 227 -3.90 19.60 0.76
N LEU A 228 -4.24 18.51 1.46
CA LEU A 228 -3.86 18.32 2.86
C LEU A 228 -2.35 18.20 3.05
N LYS A 229 -1.65 17.57 2.10
CA LYS A 229 -0.19 17.47 2.12
C LYS A 229 0.46 18.84 1.89
N GLU A 230 -0.02 19.61 0.92
CA GLU A 230 0.43 20.99 0.66
C GLU A 230 0.23 21.88 1.89
N LEU A 231 -0.95 21.83 2.52
CA LEU A 231 -1.22 22.57 3.76
C LEU A 231 -0.32 22.13 4.93
N ALA A 232 0.00 20.83 5.03
CA ALA A 232 0.92 20.33 6.05
C ALA A 232 2.35 20.83 5.83
N GLU A 233 2.81 20.89 4.58
CA GLU A 233 4.09 21.48 4.21
C GLU A 233 4.11 22.99 4.54
N GLU A 234 3.07 23.75 4.16
CA GLU A 234 2.94 25.17 4.51
C GLU A 234 2.99 25.39 6.04
N ILE A 235 2.23 24.62 6.83
CA ILE A 235 2.29 24.68 8.30
C ILE A 235 3.70 24.44 8.80
N SER A 236 4.42 23.44 8.26
CA SER A 236 5.78 23.13 8.69
C SER A 236 6.75 24.30 8.44
N THR A 237 6.63 24.97 7.29
CA THR A 237 7.45 26.13 6.95
C THR A 237 7.18 27.32 7.87
N GLU A 238 5.91 27.59 8.17
CA GLU A 238 5.53 28.72 9.01
C GLU A 238 5.85 28.47 10.49
N VAL A 239 5.71 27.23 10.98
CA VAL A 239 6.20 26.81 12.30
C VAL A 239 7.71 26.98 12.41
N TYR A 240 8.46 26.66 11.35
CA TYR A 240 9.92 26.85 11.34
C TYR A 240 10.28 28.34 11.44
N LYS A 241 9.65 29.21 10.64
CA LYS A 241 9.85 30.67 10.71
C LYS A 241 9.57 31.19 12.12
N ASN A 242 8.43 30.82 12.71
CA ASN A 242 8.07 31.24 14.06
C ASN A 242 9.08 30.76 15.12
N LYS A 243 9.51 29.49 15.07
CA LYS A 243 10.57 28.98 15.96
C LYS A 243 11.88 29.77 15.84
N THR A 244 12.29 30.12 14.62
CA THR A 244 13.51 30.91 14.41
C THR A 244 13.38 32.33 14.94
N ALA A 245 12.23 32.99 14.72
CA ALA A 245 11.94 34.32 15.25
C ALA A 245 11.89 34.30 16.80
N ALA A 246 11.25 33.30 17.41
CA ALA A 246 11.21 33.13 18.86
C ALA A 246 12.61 32.91 19.48
N ALA A 247 13.49 32.16 18.81
CA ALA A 247 14.87 31.99 19.23
C ALA A 247 15.67 33.31 19.14
N GLN A 248 15.45 34.09 18.08
CA GLN A 248 16.07 35.41 17.93
C GLN A 248 15.57 36.40 18.98
N ILE A 249 14.27 36.40 19.28
CA ILE A 249 13.68 37.19 20.38
C ILE A 249 14.40 36.84 21.67
N LYS A 250 14.47 35.56 22.05
CA LYS A 250 15.15 35.11 23.27
C LYS A 250 16.60 35.60 23.36
N ASN A 251 17.35 35.55 22.25
CA ASN A 251 18.73 36.03 22.20
C ASN A 251 18.81 37.56 22.36
N VAL A 252 17.95 38.31 21.65
CA VAL A 252 17.92 39.79 21.75
C VAL A 252 17.48 40.24 23.15
N THR A 253 16.52 39.55 23.77
CA THR A 253 16.10 39.82 25.15
C THR A 253 17.24 39.58 26.14
N ALA A 254 17.99 38.48 26.01
CA ALA A 254 19.14 38.21 26.86
C ALA A 254 20.26 39.26 26.73
N VAL A 255 20.51 39.77 25.51
CA VAL A 255 21.46 40.86 25.27
C VAL A 255 20.96 42.17 25.88
N LEU A 256 19.66 42.47 25.75
CA LEU A 256 19.04 43.64 26.38
C LEU A 256 19.14 43.57 27.91
N ASP A 257 18.83 42.43 28.52
CA ASP A 257 18.92 42.24 29.97
C ASP A 257 20.37 42.49 30.47
N LYS A 258 21.37 42.02 29.72
CA LYS A 258 22.78 42.26 30.04
C LYS A 258 23.16 43.74 29.96
N LEU A 259 22.78 44.42 28.87
CA LEU A 259 23.06 45.85 28.67
C LEU A 259 22.28 46.75 29.65
N GLN A 260 21.07 46.35 30.05
CA GLN A 260 20.27 47.05 31.04
C GLN A 260 20.84 46.90 32.46
N ASN A 261 21.44 45.76 32.79
CA ASN A 261 22.17 45.58 34.04
C ASN A 261 23.44 46.43 34.12
N GLU A 262 24.16 46.61 33.01
CA GLU A 262 25.34 47.49 32.93
C GLU A 262 25.01 48.99 33.09
N THR A 263 23.76 49.38 32.81
CA THR A 263 23.27 50.77 32.97
C THR A 263 22.51 51.00 34.27
N PHE A 264 22.54 50.06 35.22
CA PHE A 264 21.77 50.05 36.48
C PHE A 264 20.26 50.26 36.29
N ASN A 265 19.74 50.01 35.08
CA ASN A 265 18.34 50.14 34.71
C ASN A 265 17.75 51.57 34.86
N VAL A 266 18.59 52.61 34.76
CA VAL A 266 18.20 54.01 34.92
C VAL A 266 18.17 54.74 33.57
N GLU A 267 17.36 55.80 33.45
CA GLU A 267 17.34 56.61 32.22
C GLU A 267 18.66 57.36 32.00
N LYS A 268 19.01 57.59 30.73
CA LYS A 268 20.28 58.22 30.29
C LYS A 268 20.58 59.55 31.02
N SER A 269 19.54 60.35 31.30
CA SER A 269 19.65 61.62 32.02
C SER A 269 20.06 61.46 33.48
N GLU A 270 19.54 60.44 34.16
CA GLU A 270 19.75 60.15 35.57
C GLU A 270 21.10 59.44 35.81
N PHE A 271 21.49 58.54 34.89
CA PHE A 271 22.82 57.93 34.87
C PHE A 271 23.94 58.97 34.68
N ILE A 272 23.74 59.93 33.76
CA ILE A 272 24.68 61.02 33.50
C ILE A 272 24.77 61.99 34.68
N THR A 273 23.63 62.31 35.34
CA THR A 273 23.65 63.22 36.50
C THR A 273 24.32 62.58 37.71
N SER A 274 24.13 61.28 37.94
CA SER A 274 24.82 60.54 39.01
C SER A 274 26.33 60.56 38.83
N ILE A 275 26.82 60.23 37.62
CA ILE A 275 28.27 60.26 37.30
C ILE A 275 28.84 61.68 37.42
N ASN A 276 28.13 62.71 36.93
CA ASN A 276 28.60 64.09 37.03
C ASN A 276 28.63 64.62 38.46
N ASN A 277 27.70 64.21 39.33
CA ASN A 277 27.71 64.57 40.75
C ASN A 277 28.90 63.93 41.47
N GLU A 278 29.23 62.69 41.16
CA GLU A 278 30.39 61.98 41.73
C GLU A 278 31.73 62.59 41.24
N ILE A 279 31.82 62.95 39.95
CA ILE A 279 32.96 63.68 39.36
C ILE A 279 33.16 65.05 40.02
N ASN A 280 32.07 65.78 40.30
CA ASN A 280 32.13 67.09 40.95
C ASN A 280 32.55 67.00 42.42
N LEU A 281 32.14 65.96 43.15
CA LEU A 281 32.63 65.72 44.50
C LEU A 281 34.15 65.50 44.51
N PHE A 282 34.64 64.62 43.63
CA PHE A 282 36.08 64.36 43.54
C PHE A 282 36.91 65.57 43.08
N SER A 283 36.39 66.41 42.19
CA SER A 283 37.09 67.64 41.76
C SER A 283 37.24 68.66 42.90
N THR A 284 36.26 68.74 43.81
CA THR A 284 36.37 69.60 45.00
C THR A 284 37.38 69.08 46.03
N GLU A 285 37.56 67.77 46.15
CA GLU A 285 38.59 67.20 47.03
C GLU A 285 40.01 67.41 46.47
N ILE A 286 40.20 67.31 45.16
CA ILE A 286 41.49 67.61 44.49
C ILE A 286 41.93 69.04 44.81
N HIS A 287 41.02 70.01 44.67
CA HIS A 287 41.32 71.42 44.92
C HIS A 287 41.75 71.68 46.38
N LYS A 288 41.17 70.98 47.35
CA LYS A 288 41.57 71.07 48.77
C LYS A 288 43.00 70.57 49.00
N HIS A 289 43.35 69.42 48.43
CA HIS A 289 44.69 68.86 48.58
C HIS A 289 45.77 69.67 47.85
N GLU A 290 45.46 70.26 46.69
CA GLU A 290 46.38 71.15 45.95
C GLU A 290 46.67 72.46 46.71
N SER A 291 45.67 73.01 47.39
CA SER A 291 45.84 74.21 48.22
C SER A 291 46.82 73.99 49.38
N ILE A 292 46.73 72.83 50.06
CA ILE A 292 47.63 72.47 51.17
C ILE A 292 49.08 72.29 50.70
N ILE A 293 49.29 71.72 49.50
CA ILE A 293 50.62 71.53 48.93
C ILE A 293 51.27 72.89 48.56
N ASN A 294 50.50 73.83 48.03
CA ASN A 294 51.01 75.15 47.63
C ASN A 294 51.42 76.01 48.83
N GLU A 295 50.67 75.93 49.94
CA GLU A 295 51.01 76.66 51.18
C GLU A 295 52.33 76.14 51.80
N CYS A 296 52.54 74.82 51.75
CA CYS A 296 53.79 74.18 52.20
C CYS A 296 55.02 74.57 51.36
N ARG A 297 54.86 74.74 50.03
CA ARG A 297 55.95 75.15 49.13
C ARG A 297 56.40 76.60 49.35
N LEU A 298 55.48 77.48 49.73
CA LEU A 298 55.75 78.89 49.98
C LEU A 298 56.64 79.12 51.23
N LEU A 299 56.59 78.20 52.20
CA LEU A 299 57.47 78.21 53.37
C LEU A 299 58.88 77.69 53.07
N LEU A 300 59.05 76.82 52.08
CA LEU A 300 60.35 76.30 51.66
C LEU A 300 61.17 77.33 50.85
N SER A 301 60.53 78.09 49.96
CA SER A 301 61.22 79.08 49.10
C SER A 301 61.88 80.23 49.87
N LYS A 302 61.38 80.54 51.06
CA LYS A 302 61.92 81.59 51.95
C LYS A 302 63.25 81.20 52.62
N ASN A 303 63.54 79.89 52.72
CA ASN A 303 64.78 79.36 53.27
C ASN A 303 65.86 79.14 52.19
N GLU A 304 65.48 79.08 50.91
CA GLU A 304 66.41 78.92 49.79
C GLU A 304 67.09 80.25 49.39
N THR A 305 66.41 81.37 49.54
CA THR A 305 66.96 82.71 49.23
C THR A 305 68.14 83.11 50.12
N THR A 306 68.22 82.61 51.36
CA THR A 306 69.37 82.84 52.27
C THR A 306 70.60 81.99 51.93
N ILE A 307 70.44 80.90 51.17
CA ILE A 307 71.55 80.03 50.72
C ILE A 307 72.21 80.58 49.45
N ILE A 308 71.46 81.32 48.63
CA ILE A 308 71.94 81.92 47.38
C ILE A 308 72.93 83.06 47.64
N ASP A 309 72.72 83.87 48.68
CA ASP A 309 73.61 84.99 49.01
C ASP A 309 75.03 84.54 49.42
N ILE A 310 75.16 83.41 50.14
CA ILE A 310 76.45 82.85 50.59
C ILE A 310 77.24 82.19 49.44
N ASN A 311 76.57 81.65 48.43
CA ASN A 311 77.22 81.02 47.26
C ASN A 311 77.77 82.03 46.23
N SER A 312 77.36 83.30 46.30
CA SER A 312 77.81 84.34 45.37
C SER A 312 79.25 84.82 45.65
N GLU A 313 79.71 84.80 46.91
CA GLU A 313 81.08 85.17 47.29
C GLU A 313 82.12 84.09 46.90
N LEU A 314 81.70 82.82 46.91
CA LEU A 314 82.58 81.65 46.69
C LEU A 314 82.94 81.44 45.20
N ASN A 315 82.06 81.82 44.28
CA ASN A 315 82.28 81.67 42.83
C ASN A 315 83.23 82.70 42.20
N SER A 316 83.55 83.79 42.91
CA SER A 316 84.49 84.81 42.41
C SER A 316 85.95 84.34 42.42
N VAL A 317 86.29 83.38 43.30
CA VAL A 317 87.64 82.84 43.50
C VAL A 317 87.93 81.65 42.57
N THR A 318 86.92 80.84 42.23
CA THR A 318 87.05 79.67 41.34
C THR A 318 87.29 80.06 39.88
N ASN A 319 86.75 81.20 39.43
CA ASN A 319 86.87 81.65 38.03
C ASN A 319 88.24 82.26 37.67
N LYS A 320 89.15 82.44 38.63
CA LYS A 320 90.53 82.92 38.37
C LYS A 320 91.54 81.80 38.11
N ILE A 321 91.18 80.55 38.44
CA ILE A 321 92.06 79.37 38.33
C ILE A 321 91.82 78.60 37.02
N ASN A 322 90.61 78.63 36.45
CA ASN A 322 90.26 77.88 35.24
C ASN A 322 90.63 78.54 33.90
N SER A 323 91.18 79.77 33.89
CA SER A 323 91.52 80.48 32.66
C SER A 323 92.95 80.26 32.14
N LEU A 324 93.76 79.38 32.77
CA LEU A 324 95.19 79.24 32.44
C LEU A 324 95.69 77.84 32.03
N THR A 325 94.86 76.78 31.91
CA THR A 325 95.44 75.42 31.75
C THR A 325 94.78 74.37 30.83
N THR A 326 93.84 74.64 29.91
CA THR A 326 93.55 73.63 28.85
C THR A 326 92.67 74.14 27.70
N SER A 327 93.27 74.42 26.55
CA SER A 327 92.59 74.46 25.25
C SER A 327 93.33 73.54 24.26
N GLU A 328 92.53 72.79 23.50
CA GLU A 328 92.80 71.49 22.84
C GLU A 328 93.78 71.52 21.64
N SER A 329 94.31 72.68 21.29
CA SER A 329 95.15 72.90 20.10
C SER A 329 96.66 72.80 20.35
N THR A 330 97.12 72.71 21.61
CA THR A 330 98.57 72.67 21.95
C THR A 330 99.15 71.26 22.17
N LEU A 331 98.32 70.21 22.23
CA LEU A 331 98.77 68.81 22.43
C LEU A 331 99.16 68.08 21.12
N LYS A 332 98.62 68.47 19.96
CA LYS A 332 98.90 67.78 18.68
C LYS A 332 100.21 68.19 18.00
N VAL A 333 100.72 69.39 18.23
CA VAL A 333 101.98 69.88 17.63
C VAL A 333 103.21 69.40 18.42
N ASN A 334 103.10 69.20 19.73
CA ASN A 334 104.19 68.71 20.58
C ASN A 334 104.46 67.20 20.46
N LEU A 335 103.49 66.39 20.03
CA LEU A 335 103.65 64.93 19.85
C LEU A 335 104.44 64.55 18.58
N TYR A 336 104.39 65.35 17.52
CA TYR A 336 105.16 65.09 16.29
C TYR A 336 106.62 65.57 16.38
N LEU A 337 106.88 66.65 17.14
CA LEU A 337 108.22 67.18 17.39
C LEU A 337 109.02 66.39 18.43
N SER A 338 108.35 65.75 19.40
CA SER A 338 109.00 64.94 20.45
C SER A 338 109.33 63.51 20.01
N ASN A 339 108.52 62.89 19.14
CA ASN A 339 108.75 61.51 18.69
C ASN A 339 109.89 61.33 17.66
N ASN A 340 110.45 62.41 17.10
CA ASN A 340 111.53 62.33 16.10
C ASN A 340 112.76 63.20 16.41
N GLY A 341 112.84 63.84 17.58
CA GLY A 341 114.08 64.43 18.12
C GLY A 341 114.93 65.30 17.18
N LEU A 342 114.33 66.26 16.47
CA LEU A 342 115.05 67.16 15.54
C LEU A 342 114.61 68.63 15.64
N LEU A 343 115.54 69.56 15.41
CA LEU A 343 115.31 71.01 15.34
C LEU A 343 114.84 71.43 13.93
N ALA A 344 113.99 72.46 13.86
CA ALA A 344 113.24 72.90 12.68
C ALA A 344 114.05 73.44 11.47
N LYS A 345 115.36 73.18 11.39
CA LYS A 345 116.22 73.59 10.26
C LYS A 345 116.92 72.43 9.53
N GLU A 346 116.76 71.17 9.95
CA GLU A 346 117.40 69.99 9.33
C GLU A 346 116.41 69.04 8.62
N LEU A 347 115.18 69.52 8.35
CA LEU A 347 114.07 68.71 7.81
C LEU A 347 114.25 68.33 6.33
N HIS A 348 115.17 68.99 5.62
CA HIS A 348 115.41 68.73 4.19
C HIS A 348 116.41 67.60 3.94
N ASP A 349 117.45 67.47 4.77
CA ASP A 349 118.53 66.48 4.55
C ASP A 349 118.15 65.05 4.99
N ASN A 350 117.20 64.89 5.92
CA ASN A 350 116.69 63.57 6.37
C ASN A 350 115.84 62.85 5.29
N CYS A 351 115.19 63.61 4.41
CA CYS A 351 114.38 63.03 3.32
C CYS A 351 115.22 62.46 2.17
N TYR A 352 116.49 62.87 2.02
CA TYR A 352 117.35 62.40 0.93
C TYR A 352 118.05 61.06 1.24
N GLU A 353 118.50 60.83 2.49
CA GLU A 353 119.10 59.54 2.89
C GLU A 353 118.09 58.37 2.94
N LYS A 354 116.83 58.65 3.28
CA LYS A 354 115.78 57.61 3.36
C LYS A 354 115.40 57.01 1.99
N THR A 355 115.70 57.73 0.91
CA THR A 355 115.45 57.29 -0.47
C THR A 355 116.52 56.32 -0.99
N ASN A 356 117.75 56.39 -0.48
CA ASN A 356 118.84 55.46 -0.85
C ASN A 356 118.82 54.14 -0.07
N VAL A 357 118.20 54.09 1.11
CA VAL A 357 118.00 52.85 1.89
C VAL A 357 116.87 51.97 1.29
N LEU A 358 115.82 52.57 0.72
CA LEU A 358 114.71 51.85 0.10
C LEU A 358 115.10 51.10 -1.20
N ASN A 359 116.10 51.59 -1.95
CA ASN A 359 116.58 50.92 -3.16
C ASN A 359 117.52 49.72 -2.88
N LYS A 360 118.12 49.64 -1.68
CA LYS A 360 118.89 48.45 -1.24
C LYS A 360 118.00 47.32 -0.75
N LEU A 361 116.90 47.63 -0.03
CA LEU A 361 115.93 46.64 0.44
C LEU A 361 115.20 45.92 -0.72
N LYS A 362 114.93 46.61 -1.84
CA LYS A 362 114.22 46.01 -2.98
C LYS A 362 114.98 44.83 -3.63
N ASN A 363 116.31 44.91 -3.70
CA ASN A 363 117.13 43.84 -4.29
C ASN A 363 117.33 42.64 -3.34
N GLU A 364 117.19 42.81 -2.02
CA GLU A 364 117.24 41.71 -1.04
C GLU A 364 115.92 40.90 -1.01
N TYR A 365 114.77 41.55 -1.24
CA TYR A 365 113.48 40.84 -1.32
C TYR A 365 113.30 40.01 -2.60
N GLU A 366 113.94 40.38 -3.72
CA GLU A 366 113.88 39.59 -4.97
C GLU A 366 114.67 38.27 -4.88
N GLU A 367 115.75 38.19 -4.08
CA GLU A 367 116.44 36.92 -3.78
C GLU A 367 115.67 36.04 -2.78
N MET A 368 114.98 36.64 -1.80
CA MET A 368 114.15 35.89 -0.84
C MET A 368 112.93 35.22 -1.50
N VAL A 369 112.29 35.85 -2.48
CA VAL A 369 111.14 35.26 -3.21
C VAL A 369 111.54 34.02 -4.01
N ARG A 370 112.72 34.05 -4.67
CA ARG A 370 113.26 32.86 -5.37
C ARG A 370 113.56 31.69 -4.42
N SER A 371 114.00 31.97 -3.20
CA SER A 371 114.25 30.93 -2.19
C SER A 371 112.95 30.30 -1.64
N ALA A 372 111.85 31.07 -1.58
CA ALA A 372 110.55 30.59 -1.12
C ALA A 372 109.84 29.71 -2.17
N GLU A 373 109.98 30.00 -3.47
CA GLU A 373 109.44 29.15 -4.55
C GLU A 373 110.08 27.75 -4.59
N ILE A 374 111.38 27.67 -4.29
CA ILE A 374 112.11 26.40 -4.19
C ILE A 374 111.68 25.61 -2.94
N GLN A 375 111.29 26.28 -1.85
CA GLN A 375 110.76 25.61 -0.65
C GLN A 375 109.31 25.14 -0.82
N CYS A 376 108.45 25.89 -1.52
CA CYS A 376 107.06 25.50 -1.79
C CYS A 376 106.96 24.26 -2.70
N SER A 377 107.82 24.14 -3.72
CA SER A 377 107.87 22.94 -4.58
C SER A 377 108.36 21.69 -3.84
N HIS A 378 109.17 21.85 -2.80
CA HIS A 378 109.66 20.75 -1.96
C HIS A 378 108.61 20.27 -0.93
N ILE A 379 107.77 21.18 -0.42
CA ILE A 379 106.63 20.83 0.46
C ILE A 379 105.53 20.09 -0.33
N HIS A 380 105.24 20.50 -1.57
CA HIS A 380 104.27 19.82 -2.43
C HIS A 380 104.64 18.35 -2.70
N SER A 381 105.93 18.06 -2.91
CA SER A 381 106.42 16.69 -3.15
C SER A 381 106.33 15.80 -1.91
N ARG A 382 106.53 16.36 -0.70
CA ARG A 382 106.38 15.63 0.58
C ARG A 382 104.92 15.37 0.98
N MET A 383 103.98 16.21 0.57
CA MET A 383 102.57 16.04 0.93
C MET A 383 101.87 14.94 0.12
N ILE A 384 102.36 14.64 -1.09
CA ILE A 384 101.91 13.49 -1.90
C ILE A 384 102.43 12.17 -1.32
N GLU A 385 103.66 12.12 -0.80
CA GLU A 385 104.23 10.91 -0.16
C GLU A 385 103.54 10.53 1.16
N ASN A 386 103.00 11.51 1.92
CA ASN A 386 102.37 11.27 3.22
C ASN A 386 100.84 11.00 3.17
N GLY A 387 100.25 10.83 1.98
CA GLY A 387 98.90 10.28 1.81
C GLY A 387 97.74 11.06 2.43
N THR A 388 97.89 12.37 2.69
CA THR A 388 96.86 13.19 3.36
C THR A 388 96.09 14.12 2.42
N TRP A 389 96.15 13.88 1.11
CA TRP A 389 95.43 14.65 0.08
C TRP A 389 94.22 13.87 -0.41
N ILE A 390 93.02 14.46 -0.31
CA ILE A 390 91.78 13.91 -0.89
C ILE A 390 91.46 14.69 -2.17
N GLU A 391 91.25 13.99 -3.28
CA GLU A 391 90.94 14.60 -4.58
C GLU A 391 89.49 15.13 -4.63
N PHE A 392 89.29 16.29 -5.25
CA PHE A 392 87.98 16.94 -5.43
C PHE A 392 86.97 16.04 -6.19
N ASP A 393 87.46 15.09 -6.97
CA ASP A 393 86.64 14.10 -7.68
C ASP A 393 85.91 13.13 -6.74
N GLU A 394 86.50 12.80 -5.57
CA GLU A 394 85.87 11.90 -4.59
C GLU A 394 84.69 12.57 -3.87
N LEU A 395 84.84 13.86 -3.53
CA LEU A 395 83.74 14.69 -3.00
C LEU A 395 82.61 14.89 -4.02
N THR A 396 82.97 15.04 -5.29
CA THR A 396 81.98 15.18 -6.39
C THR A 396 81.20 13.87 -6.60
N ARG A 397 81.86 12.72 -6.47
CA ARG A 397 81.20 11.40 -6.57
C ARG A 397 80.22 11.17 -5.42
N ASN A 398 80.60 11.51 -4.18
CA ASN A 398 79.71 11.40 -3.02
C ASN A 398 78.48 12.32 -3.15
N LEU A 399 78.66 13.54 -3.68
CA LEU A 399 77.54 14.46 -3.91
C LEU A 399 76.54 13.93 -4.95
N ASN A 400 77.05 13.31 -6.02
CA ASN A 400 76.20 12.68 -7.04
C ASN A 400 75.46 11.44 -6.50
N GLU A 401 76.09 10.62 -5.66
CA GLU A 401 75.41 9.47 -5.03
C GLU A 401 74.32 9.92 -4.04
N LEU A 402 74.57 10.99 -3.28
CA LEU A 402 73.54 11.60 -2.43
C LEU A 402 72.38 12.17 -3.27
N ASP A 403 72.66 12.83 -4.40
CA ASP A 403 71.61 13.36 -5.28
C ASP A 403 70.75 12.25 -5.89
N VAL A 404 71.35 11.13 -6.31
CA VAL A 404 70.63 9.94 -6.76
C VAL A 404 69.74 9.37 -5.65
N THR A 405 70.24 9.34 -4.42
CA THR A 405 69.49 8.82 -3.26
C THR A 405 68.32 9.74 -2.89
N ILE A 406 68.52 11.06 -2.94
CA ILE A 406 67.46 12.06 -2.71
C ILE A 406 66.38 11.95 -3.79
N LYS A 407 66.76 11.83 -5.07
CA LYS A 407 65.81 11.68 -6.18
C LYS A 407 64.99 10.39 -6.06
N LYS A 408 65.60 9.28 -5.63
CA LYS A 408 64.86 8.03 -5.35
C LYS A 408 63.87 8.21 -4.21
N ALA A 409 64.30 8.79 -3.08
CA ALA A 409 63.42 9.04 -1.95
C ALA A 409 62.25 9.99 -2.31
N GLN A 410 62.51 11.01 -3.14
CA GLN A 410 61.46 11.89 -3.66
C GLN A 410 60.46 11.13 -4.54
N PHE A 411 60.94 10.27 -5.45
CA PHE A 411 60.07 9.46 -6.30
C PHE A 411 59.16 8.53 -5.49
N ASP A 412 59.70 7.82 -4.49
CA ASP A 412 58.92 6.92 -3.65
C ASP A 412 57.83 7.67 -2.87
N VAL A 413 58.12 8.89 -2.42
CA VAL A 413 57.15 9.78 -1.77
C VAL A 413 56.05 10.22 -2.76
N TYR A 414 56.42 10.64 -3.98
CA TYR A 414 55.45 11.01 -5.01
C TYR A 414 54.54 9.83 -5.42
N ASP A 415 55.09 8.62 -5.57
CA ASP A 415 54.31 7.42 -5.92
C ASP A 415 53.29 7.05 -4.83
N TYR A 416 53.68 7.21 -3.56
CA TYR A 416 52.77 7.03 -2.43
C TYR A 416 51.62 8.05 -2.44
N PHE A 417 51.91 9.35 -2.62
CA PHE A 417 50.86 10.37 -2.69
C PHE A 417 49.95 10.16 -3.91
N TYR A 418 50.51 9.83 -5.08
CA TYR A 418 49.73 9.53 -6.27
C TYR A 418 48.77 8.34 -6.07
N SER A 419 49.22 7.31 -5.34
CA SER A 419 48.37 6.16 -4.99
C SER A 419 47.20 6.57 -4.08
N ILE A 420 47.41 7.51 -3.15
CA ILE A 420 46.35 8.05 -2.31
C ILE A 420 45.40 8.94 -3.10
N GLU A 421 45.90 9.82 -3.96
CA GLU A 421 45.05 10.65 -4.83
C GLU A 421 44.13 9.80 -5.71
N LYS A 422 44.63 8.66 -6.20
CA LYS A 422 43.81 7.71 -6.97
C LYS A 422 42.71 7.05 -6.14
N LEU A 423 42.97 6.79 -4.85
CA LEU A 423 41.99 6.19 -3.92
C LEU A 423 40.95 7.22 -3.46
N VAL A 424 41.38 8.46 -3.21
CA VAL A 424 40.57 9.54 -2.65
C VAL A 424 39.85 10.36 -3.74
N GLN A 425 40.31 10.28 -4.99
CA GLN A 425 39.81 11.04 -6.16
C GLN A 425 39.84 12.57 -5.98
N VAL A 426 40.77 13.07 -5.16
CA VAL A 426 41.00 14.50 -4.89
C VAL A 426 42.50 14.75 -4.92
N GLU A 427 42.95 15.89 -5.46
CA GLU A 427 44.35 16.32 -5.40
C GLU A 427 44.72 16.70 -3.95
N ILE A 428 45.82 16.13 -3.42
CA ILE A 428 46.19 16.29 -2.01
C ILE A 428 47.53 17.02 -1.90
N SER A 429 47.58 18.06 -1.07
CA SER A 429 48.85 18.68 -0.69
C SER A 429 49.73 17.65 0.02
N HIS A 430 51.04 17.66 -0.25
CA HIS A 430 51.99 16.65 0.26
C HIS A 430 52.31 16.86 1.77
N ASP A 431 51.29 17.18 2.57
CA ASP A 431 51.33 17.29 4.02
C ASP A 431 50.47 16.20 4.66
N ILE A 432 50.94 15.68 5.79
CA ILE A 432 50.35 14.50 6.46
C ILE A 432 48.94 14.81 6.98
N THR A 433 48.73 16.02 7.49
CA THR A 433 47.45 16.47 8.05
C THR A 433 46.32 16.54 7.02
N SER A 434 46.64 16.98 5.80
CA SER A 434 45.70 17.11 4.69
C SER A 434 45.33 15.73 4.14
N VAL A 435 46.29 14.79 4.06
CA VAL A 435 46.01 13.39 3.72
C VAL A 435 45.09 12.73 4.74
N GLU A 436 45.38 12.86 6.04
CA GLU A 436 44.54 12.27 7.09
C GLU A 436 43.12 12.85 7.05
N SER A 437 42.99 14.16 6.87
CA SER A 437 41.68 14.82 6.77
C SER A 437 40.91 14.40 5.52
N ALA A 438 41.59 14.22 4.38
CA ALA A 438 40.98 13.81 3.12
C ALA A 438 40.49 12.35 3.20
N ILE A 439 41.31 11.44 3.73
CA ILE A 439 40.93 10.05 3.95
C ILE A 439 39.76 9.95 4.94
N ALA A 440 39.81 10.69 6.06
CA ALA A 440 38.72 10.71 7.03
C ALA A 440 37.41 11.21 6.42
N LYS A 441 37.47 12.25 5.58
CA LYS A 441 36.31 12.77 4.86
C LYS A 441 35.75 11.75 3.87
N THR A 442 36.59 11.10 3.07
CA THR A 442 36.14 10.07 2.12
C THR A 442 35.54 8.86 2.83
N ILE A 443 36.07 8.46 3.98
CA ILE A 443 35.46 7.38 4.80
C ILE A 443 34.05 7.78 5.25
N ILE A 444 33.87 9.02 5.72
CA ILE A 444 32.55 9.54 6.11
C ILE A 444 31.60 9.57 4.91
N ASP A 445 32.07 10.03 3.75
CA ASP A 445 31.26 10.10 2.53
C ASP A 445 30.82 8.70 2.06
N ILE A 446 31.72 7.72 2.07
CA ILE A 446 31.40 6.32 1.75
C ILE A 446 30.44 5.70 2.76
N ASP A 447 30.59 5.99 4.06
CA ASP A 447 29.70 5.46 5.09
C ASP A 447 28.28 6.05 4.97
N ASN A 448 28.18 7.34 4.63
CA ASN A 448 26.90 7.98 4.31
C ASN A 448 26.25 7.36 3.05
N GLU A 449 27.03 7.07 2.01
CA GLU A 449 26.53 6.44 0.79
C GLU A 449 26.07 5.00 1.05
N LYS A 450 26.80 4.27 1.88
CA LYS A 450 26.42 2.94 2.35
C LYS A 450 25.11 2.98 3.15
N ASP A 451 24.96 3.90 4.09
CA ASP A 451 23.72 4.07 4.87
C ASP A 451 22.52 4.42 3.96
N LEU A 452 22.75 5.23 2.93
CA LEU A 452 21.75 5.53 1.91
C LEU A 452 21.33 4.26 1.15
N ILE A 453 22.30 3.46 0.71
CA ILE A 453 22.06 2.19 0.01
C ILE A 453 21.33 1.19 0.93
N ASP A 454 21.73 1.05 2.20
CA ASP A 454 21.07 0.17 3.17
C ASP A 454 19.62 0.63 3.43
N SER A 455 19.38 1.93 3.48
CA SER A 455 18.02 2.51 3.57
C SER A 455 17.19 2.17 2.33
N LEU A 456 17.78 2.23 1.13
CA LEU A 456 17.13 1.83 -0.12
C LEU A 456 16.81 0.33 -0.14
N ILE A 457 17.74 -0.53 0.27
CA ILE A 457 17.53 -1.98 0.35
C ILE A 457 16.33 -2.28 1.27
N LYS A 458 16.30 -1.71 2.48
CA LYS A 458 15.17 -1.88 3.41
C LYS A 458 13.83 -1.44 2.81
N LYS A 459 13.80 -0.34 2.04
CA LYS A 459 12.59 0.11 1.33
C LYS A 459 12.15 -0.89 0.25
N TYR A 460 13.08 -1.45 -0.51
CA TYR A 460 12.77 -2.46 -1.53
C TYR A 460 12.33 -3.78 -0.92
N GLU A 461 12.91 -4.20 0.21
CA GLU A 461 12.46 -5.38 0.97
C GLU A 461 11.03 -5.19 1.48
N LEU A 462 10.72 -4.03 2.06
CA LEU A 462 9.36 -3.68 2.50
C LEU A 462 8.37 -3.73 1.31
N LEU A 463 8.77 -3.20 0.16
CA LEU A 463 7.95 -3.23 -1.06
C LEU A 463 7.69 -4.67 -1.53
N LEU A 464 8.71 -5.53 -1.50
CA LEU A 464 8.57 -6.96 -1.81
C LEU A 464 7.59 -7.65 -0.87
N ASP A 465 7.63 -7.36 0.42
CA ASP A 465 6.72 -7.94 1.40
C ASP A 465 5.28 -7.43 1.24
N HIS A 466 5.09 -6.14 0.92
CA HIS A 466 3.78 -5.61 0.53
C HIS A 466 3.23 -6.29 -0.73
N ILE A 467 4.06 -6.52 -1.76
CA ILE A 467 3.64 -7.24 -2.98
C ILE A 467 3.26 -8.68 -2.66
N LYS A 468 4.02 -9.38 -1.81
CA LYS A 468 3.66 -10.73 -1.34
C LYS A 468 2.32 -10.74 -0.61
N ALA A 469 2.06 -9.74 0.24
CA ALA A 469 0.78 -9.60 0.93
C ALA A 469 -0.39 -9.25 -0.02
N PHE A 470 -0.11 -8.56 -1.13
CA PHE A 470 -1.12 -8.18 -2.13
C PHE A 470 -1.48 -9.32 -3.10
N LYS A 471 -0.57 -10.27 -3.33
CA LYS A 471 -0.79 -11.41 -4.24
C LYS A 471 -2.04 -12.26 -3.88
N PRO A 472 -2.30 -12.62 -2.61
CA PRO A 472 -3.56 -13.26 -2.20
C PRO A 472 -4.79 -12.43 -2.54
N TYR A 473 -4.71 -11.09 -2.41
CA TYR A 473 -5.83 -10.21 -2.70
C TYR A 473 -6.20 -10.23 -4.20
N ILE A 474 -5.21 -10.17 -5.10
CA ILE A 474 -5.46 -10.31 -6.55
C ILE A 474 -6.10 -11.65 -6.86
N LYS A 475 -5.59 -12.74 -6.29
CA LYS A 475 -6.18 -14.07 -6.47
C LYS A 475 -7.61 -14.15 -5.91
N SER A 476 -7.90 -13.42 -4.83
CA SER A 476 -9.25 -13.34 -4.28
C SER A 476 -10.23 -12.62 -5.21
N LEU A 477 -9.78 -11.63 -6.00
CA LEU A 477 -10.62 -10.95 -6.98
C LEU A 477 -10.99 -11.88 -8.14
N GLU A 478 -10.03 -12.65 -8.66
CA GLU A 478 -10.28 -13.68 -9.69
C GLU A 478 -11.24 -14.77 -9.18
N LEU A 479 -11.03 -15.22 -7.94
CA LEU A 479 -11.91 -16.20 -7.29
C LEU A 479 -13.31 -15.65 -7.08
N ARG A 480 -13.48 -14.39 -6.66
CA ARG A 480 -14.80 -13.75 -6.52
C ARG A 480 -15.54 -13.66 -7.85
N GLN A 481 -14.87 -13.29 -8.94
CA GLN A 481 -15.49 -13.31 -10.26
C GLN A 481 -15.94 -14.71 -10.67
N SER A 482 -15.14 -15.73 -10.36
CA SER A 482 -15.48 -17.12 -10.62
C SER A 482 -16.66 -17.59 -9.75
N LEU A 483 -16.72 -17.14 -8.49
CA LEU A 483 -17.79 -17.44 -7.54
C LEU A 483 -19.13 -16.84 -8.01
N ILE A 484 -19.14 -15.58 -8.45
CA ILE A 484 -20.33 -14.93 -9.02
C ILE A 484 -20.85 -15.68 -10.25
N LYS A 485 -19.95 -16.16 -11.13
CA LYS A 485 -20.35 -17.00 -12.27
C LYS A 485 -20.96 -18.32 -11.80
N LEU A 486 -20.32 -18.99 -10.85
CA LEU A 486 -20.79 -20.28 -10.33
C LEU A 486 -22.14 -20.15 -9.60
N GLU A 487 -22.33 -19.11 -8.80
CA GLU A 487 -23.61 -18.81 -8.13
C GLU A 487 -24.72 -18.55 -9.14
N LYS A 488 -24.42 -17.84 -10.22
CA LYS A 488 -25.36 -17.63 -11.31
C LYS A 488 -25.72 -18.94 -12.00
N ASP A 489 -24.74 -19.79 -12.29
CA ASP A 489 -24.97 -21.10 -12.92
C ASP A 489 -25.80 -22.01 -12.00
N ILE A 490 -25.50 -22.03 -10.69
CA ILE A 490 -26.29 -22.77 -9.68
C ILE A 490 -27.73 -22.28 -9.66
N SER A 491 -27.96 -20.97 -9.59
CA SER A 491 -29.32 -20.40 -9.60
C SER A 491 -30.09 -20.73 -10.89
N GLN A 492 -29.40 -20.74 -12.04
CA GLN A 492 -29.99 -21.18 -13.31
C GLN A 492 -30.34 -22.67 -13.29
N HIS A 493 -29.48 -23.52 -12.73
CA HIS A 493 -29.76 -24.95 -12.61
C HIS A 493 -30.89 -25.26 -11.62
N GLU A 494 -30.94 -24.59 -10.47
CA GLU A 494 -32.02 -24.77 -9.48
C GLU A 494 -33.39 -24.38 -10.05
N SER A 495 -33.46 -23.28 -10.79
CA SER A 495 -34.70 -22.86 -11.46
C SER A 495 -35.15 -23.84 -12.55
N ALA A 496 -34.21 -24.35 -13.36
CA ALA A 496 -34.50 -25.37 -14.36
C ALA A 496 -34.94 -26.70 -13.73
N GLU A 497 -34.29 -27.12 -12.63
CA GLU A 497 -34.63 -28.35 -11.92
C GLU A 497 -36.05 -28.29 -11.33
N ALA A 498 -36.47 -27.14 -10.79
CA ALA A 498 -37.81 -26.95 -10.27
C ALA A 498 -38.88 -27.18 -11.36
N ILE A 499 -38.71 -26.57 -12.54
CA ILE A 499 -39.62 -26.70 -13.69
C ILE A 499 -39.66 -28.16 -14.17
N LEU A 500 -38.50 -28.80 -14.33
CA LEU A 500 -38.41 -30.19 -14.79
C LEU A 500 -39.03 -31.19 -13.80
N ARG A 501 -38.86 -30.96 -12.49
CA ARG A 501 -39.48 -31.81 -11.45
C ARG A 501 -41.00 -31.70 -11.44
N GLU A 502 -41.53 -30.49 -11.63
CA GLU A 502 -42.98 -30.29 -11.72
C GLU A 502 -43.57 -31.02 -12.93
N GLU A 503 -42.94 -30.88 -14.09
CA GLU A 503 -43.40 -31.53 -15.32
C GLU A 503 -43.28 -33.06 -15.27
N LEU A 504 -42.22 -33.58 -14.63
CA LEU A 504 -42.07 -35.01 -14.36
C LEU A 504 -43.23 -35.52 -13.50
N ASN A 505 -43.56 -34.83 -12.39
CA ASN A 505 -44.65 -35.22 -11.51
C ASN A 505 -46.02 -35.21 -12.22
N ASN A 506 -46.26 -34.21 -13.07
CA ASN A 506 -47.48 -34.14 -13.90
C ASN A 506 -47.57 -35.35 -14.84
N THR A 507 -46.48 -35.67 -15.55
CA THR A 507 -46.41 -36.80 -16.47
C THR A 507 -46.61 -38.14 -15.73
N LEU A 508 -45.98 -38.31 -14.57
CA LEU A 508 -46.14 -39.50 -13.73
C LEU A 508 -47.60 -39.66 -13.25
N THR A 509 -48.27 -38.56 -12.92
CA THR A 509 -49.67 -38.57 -12.50
C THR A 509 -50.59 -38.99 -13.64
N GLU A 510 -50.37 -38.48 -14.85
CA GLU A 510 -51.13 -38.93 -16.04
C GLU A 510 -50.89 -40.40 -16.36
N LEU A 511 -49.64 -40.88 -16.26
CA LEU A 511 -49.32 -42.28 -16.48
C LEU A 511 -50.02 -43.18 -15.46
N LYS A 512 -50.04 -42.79 -14.18
CA LYS A 512 -50.81 -43.50 -13.14
C LYS A 512 -52.28 -43.61 -13.52
N ASN A 513 -52.91 -42.50 -13.89
CA ASN A 513 -54.31 -42.47 -14.31
C ASN A 513 -54.58 -43.38 -15.53
N LYS A 514 -53.67 -43.43 -16.50
CA LYS A 514 -53.79 -44.32 -17.67
C LYS A 514 -53.68 -45.80 -17.26
N VAL A 515 -52.72 -46.15 -16.40
CA VAL A 515 -52.56 -47.52 -15.88
C VAL A 515 -53.80 -47.94 -15.10
N ASP A 516 -54.30 -47.09 -14.20
CA ASP A 516 -55.52 -47.35 -13.42
C ASP A 516 -56.75 -47.52 -14.31
N SER A 517 -56.83 -46.78 -15.42
CA SER A 517 -57.92 -46.94 -16.40
C SER A 517 -57.84 -48.23 -17.22
N PHE A 518 -56.63 -48.77 -17.41
CA PHE A 518 -56.40 -50.00 -18.18
C PHE A 518 -56.73 -51.24 -17.33
N PHE A 519 -56.25 -51.27 -16.09
CA PHE A 519 -56.54 -52.34 -15.16
C PHE A 519 -57.86 -52.03 -14.46
N PHE A 520 -58.95 -52.57 -14.98
CA PHE A 520 -60.30 -52.49 -14.40
C PHE A 520 -60.35 -53.14 -12.99
N THR A 521 -59.71 -52.53 -12.01
CA THR A 521 -59.30 -53.14 -10.74
C THR A 521 -60.50 -53.58 -9.91
N GLU A 522 -61.60 -52.82 -9.95
CA GLU A 522 -62.86 -53.21 -9.32
C GLU A 522 -63.48 -54.46 -9.96
N LEU A 523 -63.43 -54.55 -11.30
CA LEU A 523 -63.95 -55.70 -12.05
C LEU A 523 -63.10 -56.94 -11.78
N ILE A 524 -61.77 -56.80 -11.82
CA ILE A 524 -60.82 -57.88 -11.49
C ILE A 524 -61.11 -58.41 -10.08
N ASN A 525 -61.25 -57.52 -9.10
CA ASN A 525 -61.58 -57.90 -7.72
C ASN A 525 -62.95 -58.58 -7.60
N SER A 526 -63.93 -58.12 -8.36
CA SER A 526 -65.27 -58.73 -8.37
C SER A 526 -65.26 -60.15 -8.97
N ILE A 527 -64.44 -60.38 -9.99
CA ILE A 527 -64.27 -61.69 -10.63
C ILE A 527 -63.48 -62.61 -9.70
N TYR A 528 -62.37 -62.14 -9.17
CA TYR A 528 -61.53 -62.88 -8.24
C TYR A 528 -62.31 -63.37 -7.01
N LYS A 529 -63.04 -62.47 -6.33
CA LYS A 529 -63.90 -62.79 -5.17
C LYS A 529 -65.01 -63.81 -5.51
N LYS A 530 -65.44 -63.90 -6.78
CA LYS A 530 -66.45 -64.85 -7.24
C LYS A 530 -65.88 -66.23 -7.54
N ILE A 531 -64.65 -66.30 -8.04
CA ILE A 531 -63.99 -67.57 -8.37
C ILE A 531 -63.42 -68.20 -7.09
N ASP A 532 -62.63 -67.44 -6.33
CA ASP A 532 -62.04 -67.86 -5.05
C ASP A 532 -62.34 -66.82 -3.95
N PRO A 533 -63.31 -67.07 -3.06
CA PRO A 533 -63.59 -66.20 -1.92
C PRO A 533 -62.54 -66.43 -0.81
N HIS A 534 -61.28 -66.09 -1.08
CA HIS A 534 -60.19 -66.26 -0.13
C HIS A 534 -60.53 -65.57 1.21
N PRO A 535 -60.32 -66.22 2.37
CA PRO A 535 -60.73 -65.69 3.68
C PRO A 535 -60.03 -64.38 4.09
N THR A 536 -58.82 -64.12 3.58
CA THR A 536 -57.87 -63.11 4.07
C THR A 536 -57.50 -62.14 2.95
N PHE A 537 -57.00 -62.64 1.82
CA PHE A 537 -56.53 -61.82 0.70
C PHE A 537 -57.63 -61.64 -0.34
N LYS A 538 -58.50 -60.67 -0.11
CA LYS A 538 -59.72 -60.44 -0.91
C LYS A 538 -59.56 -59.39 -2.00
N GLU A 539 -58.55 -58.54 -1.91
CA GLU A 539 -58.39 -57.37 -2.78
C GLU A 539 -57.01 -57.35 -3.42
N VAL A 540 -56.99 -57.34 -4.75
CA VAL A 540 -55.85 -57.17 -5.63
C VAL A 540 -55.75 -55.68 -5.96
N GLU A 541 -54.55 -55.12 -5.83
CA GLU A 541 -54.25 -53.74 -6.18
C GLU A 541 -53.07 -53.71 -7.16
N PHE A 542 -53.20 -52.92 -8.22
CA PHE A 542 -52.17 -52.70 -9.22
C PHE A 542 -51.48 -51.37 -8.92
N ARG A 543 -50.21 -51.42 -8.52
CA ARG A 543 -49.45 -50.25 -8.11
C ARG A 543 -48.31 -49.98 -9.07
N PRO A 544 -48.45 -49.01 -9.99
CA PRO A 544 -47.32 -48.55 -10.77
C PRO A 544 -46.35 -47.79 -9.85
N SER A 545 -45.14 -48.34 -9.69
CA SER A 545 -44.01 -47.65 -9.07
C SER A 545 -43.19 -46.95 -10.14
N PHE A 546 -42.86 -45.70 -9.84
CA PHE A 546 -41.96 -44.86 -10.61
C PHE A 546 -40.79 -44.37 -9.74
N ASP A 547 -40.44 -45.15 -8.70
CA ASP A 547 -39.36 -44.82 -7.77
C ASP A 547 -38.01 -44.71 -8.49
N GLU A 548 -37.81 -45.52 -9.52
CA GLU A 548 -36.77 -45.36 -10.54
C GLU A 548 -37.42 -44.93 -11.86
N PRO A 549 -37.40 -43.63 -12.23
CA PRO A 549 -38.07 -43.12 -13.44
C PRO A 549 -37.59 -43.80 -14.73
N GLU A 550 -36.33 -44.25 -14.75
CA GLU A 550 -35.73 -44.95 -15.90
C GLU A 550 -36.24 -46.40 -16.04
N ARG A 551 -36.85 -46.96 -14.99
CA ARG A 551 -37.33 -48.35 -14.94
C ARG A 551 -38.68 -48.42 -14.21
N PRO A 552 -39.77 -47.96 -14.84
CA PRO A 552 -41.10 -48.08 -14.25
C PRO A 552 -41.47 -49.55 -14.04
N VAL A 553 -42.01 -49.89 -12.87
CA VAL A 553 -42.41 -51.26 -12.49
C VAL A 553 -43.87 -51.28 -12.08
N LEU A 554 -44.61 -52.29 -12.50
CA LEU A 554 -45.97 -52.54 -12.03
C LEU A 554 -45.95 -53.61 -10.93
N HIS A 555 -46.25 -53.22 -9.70
CA HIS A 555 -46.42 -54.16 -8.59
C HIS A 555 -47.86 -54.62 -8.50
N ILE A 556 -48.07 -55.94 -8.51
CA ILE A 556 -49.35 -56.55 -8.18
C ILE A 556 -49.28 -56.96 -6.71
N VAL A 557 -50.14 -56.39 -5.88
CA VAL A 557 -50.17 -56.66 -4.44
C VAL A 557 -51.56 -57.08 -4.00
N LEU A 558 -51.61 -57.85 -2.92
CA LEU A 558 -52.86 -58.25 -2.27
C LEU A 558 -52.97 -57.55 -0.93
N LYS A 559 -54.17 -57.10 -0.61
CA LYS A 559 -54.50 -56.43 0.63
C LYS A 559 -55.26 -57.38 1.56
N ASP A 560 -54.74 -57.55 2.77
CA ASP A 560 -55.46 -58.24 3.86
C ASP A 560 -56.54 -57.31 4.47
N ALA A 561 -57.49 -57.87 5.21
CA ALA A 561 -58.47 -57.18 6.04
C ALA A 561 -57.83 -56.19 7.04
N LYS A 562 -56.56 -56.40 7.43
CA LYS A 562 -55.78 -55.46 8.25
C LYS A 562 -55.10 -54.34 7.48
N GLY A 563 -55.15 -54.36 6.14
CA GLY A 563 -54.55 -53.35 5.26
C GLY A 563 -53.08 -53.58 4.92
N GLU A 564 -52.49 -54.72 5.29
CA GLU A 564 -51.12 -55.08 4.89
C GLU A 564 -51.07 -55.60 3.45
N TYR A 565 -49.95 -55.32 2.78
CA TYR A 565 -49.70 -55.67 1.38
C TYR A 565 -48.75 -56.85 1.26
N ILE A 566 -49.13 -57.85 0.47
CA ILE A 566 -48.27 -58.99 0.13
C ILE A 566 -48.17 -59.19 -1.38
N SER A 567 -47.07 -59.78 -1.84
CA SER A 567 -46.93 -60.19 -3.24
C SER A 567 -47.62 -61.55 -3.47
N PRO A 568 -48.56 -61.66 -4.43
CA PRO A 568 -49.19 -62.93 -4.77
C PRO A 568 -48.16 -64.01 -5.11
N ILE A 569 -47.11 -63.66 -5.86
CA ILE A 569 -46.11 -64.60 -6.37
C ILE A 569 -45.39 -65.36 -5.25
N LEU A 570 -45.22 -64.73 -4.08
CA LEU A 570 -44.50 -65.31 -2.96
C LEU A 570 -45.38 -66.15 -2.02
N TYR A 571 -46.70 -65.95 -2.05
CA TYR A 571 -47.63 -66.49 -1.04
C TYR A 571 -48.75 -67.35 -1.60
N PHE A 572 -49.14 -67.13 -2.87
CA PHE A 572 -50.22 -67.89 -3.50
C PHE A 572 -49.72 -69.23 -4.01
N SER A 573 -50.58 -70.24 -3.86
CA SER A 573 -50.43 -71.51 -4.55
C SER A 573 -50.59 -71.34 -6.07
N ALA A 574 -50.17 -72.34 -6.85
CA ALA A 574 -50.35 -72.35 -8.30
C ALA A 574 -51.83 -72.16 -8.71
N ALA A 575 -52.75 -72.77 -7.96
CA ALA A 575 -54.20 -72.63 -8.15
C ALA A 575 -54.65 -71.17 -8.03
N GLN A 576 -54.23 -70.49 -6.96
CA GLN A 576 -54.61 -69.10 -6.67
C GLN A 576 -53.98 -68.12 -7.66
N MET A 577 -52.75 -68.39 -8.11
CA MET A 577 -52.12 -67.63 -9.19
C MET A 577 -52.88 -67.78 -10.51
N ASN A 578 -53.34 -68.99 -10.84
CA ASN A 578 -54.15 -69.23 -12.03
C ASN A 578 -55.50 -68.50 -11.95
N ILE A 579 -56.16 -68.53 -10.80
CA ILE A 579 -57.44 -67.81 -10.58
C ILE A 579 -57.25 -66.29 -10.70
N LEU A 580 -56.17 -65.75 -10.13
CA LEU A 580 -55.84 -64.34 -10.27
C LEU A 580 -55.58 -63.97 -11.74
N SER A 581 -54.76 -64.77 -12.45
CA SER A 581 -54.47 -64.58 -13.87
C SER A 581 -55.74 -64.61 -14.73
N LEU A 582 -56.61 -65.59 -14.48
CA LEU A 582 -57.90 -65.73 -15.15
C LEU A 582 -58.82 -64.52 -14.87
N SER A 583 -58.79 -63.99 -13.65
CA SER A 583 -59.59 -62.82 -13.26
C SER A 583 -59.15 -61.56 -14.02
N VAL A 584 -57.84 -61.36 -14.17
CA VAL A 584 -57.27 -60.27 -14.98
C VAL A 584 -57.62 -60.46 -16.45
N PHE A 585 -57.45 -61.67 -16.98
CA PHE A 585 -57.78 -61.98 -18.37
C PHE A 585 -59.26 -61.72 -18.69
N LEU A 586 -60.18 -62.22 -17.87
CA LEU A 586 -61.62 -62.05 -18.09
C LEU A 586 -62.05 -60.58 -17.99
N ALA A 587 -61.52 -59.82 -17.04
CA ALA A 587 -61.81 -58.39 -16.92
C ALA A 587 -61.40 -57.63 -18.20
N ASN A 588 -60.20 -57.91 -18.72
CA ASN A 588 -59.72 -57.28 -19.96
C ASN A 588 -60.48 -57.77 -21.20
N ALA A 589 -60.80 -59.07 -21.28
CA ALA A 589 -61.56 -59.63 -22.39
C ALA A 589 -62.98 -59.03 -22.50
N LEU A 590 -63.61 -58.68 -21.37
CA LEU A 590 -64.91 -58.00 -21.36
C LEU A 590 -64.87 -56.59 -21.96
N HIS A 591 -63.72 -55.91 -21.89
CA HIS A 591 -63.52 -54.55 -22.38
C HIS A 591 -62.70 -54.48 -23.68
N ALA A 592 -62.30 -55.62 -24.24
CA ALA A 592 -61.52 -55.70 -25.46
C ALA A 592 -62.29 -55.13 -26.67
N ARG A 593 -61.59 -54.34 -27.48
CA ARG A 593 -62.10 -53.72 -28.72
C ARG A 593 -61.12 -53.97 -29.86
N ASP A 594 -61.63 -54.00 -31.09
CA ASP A 594 -60.82 -54.03 -32.31
C ASP A 594 -60.20 -52.65 -32.61
N ASP A 595 -59.37 -52.57 -33.67
CA ASP A 595 -58.72 -51.33 -34.11
C ASP A 595 -59.70 -50.21 -34.51
N ASN A 596 -60.96 -50.56 -34.78
CA ASN A 596 -62.04 -49.63 -35.11
C ASN A 596 -62.90 -49.25 -33.89
N GLY A 597 -62.56 -49.75 -32.70
CA GLY A 597 -63.27 -49.50 -31.45
C GLY A 597 -64.51 -50.37 -31.22
N THR A 598 -64.74 -51.39 -32.05
CA THR A 598 -65.87 -52.33 -31.93
C THR A 598 -65.60 -53.36 -30.82
N PRO A 599 -66.53 -53.64 -29.90
CA PRO A 599 -66.33 -54.65 -28.86
C PRO A 599 -66.07 -56.05 -29.43
N LEU A 600 -65.09 -56.77 -28.89
CA LEU A 600 -64.82 -58.16 -29.26
C LEU A 600 -65.80 -59.09 -28.54
N ASP A 601 -66.68 -59.76 -29.26
CA ASP A 601 -67.76 -60.57 -28.66
C ASP A 601 -67.40 -62.04 -28.43
N VAL A 602 -66.13 -62.42 -28.60
CA VAL A 602 -65.65 -63.80 -28.43
C VAL A 602 -64.55 -63.86 -27.38
N ILE A 603 -64.63 -64.84 -26.48
CA ILE A 603 -63.61 -65.18 -25.48
C ILE A 603 -63.20 -66.63 -25.71
N MET A 604 -61.92 -66.88 -25.93
CA MET A 604 -61.36 -68.22 -26.13
C MET A 604 -60.43 -68.56 -24.97
N ILE A 605 -60.63 -69.72 -24.35
CA ILE A 605 -59.85 -70.15 -23.18
C ILE A 605 -59.39 -71.58 -23.40
N ASP A 606 -58.08 -71.80 -23.32
CA ASP A 606 -57.49 -73.13 -23.39
C ASP A 606 -57.21 -73.66 -21.98
N ASP A 607 -57.82 -74.80 -21.67
CA ASP A 607 -57.73 -75.57 -20.45
C ASP A 607 -57.73 -74.77 -19.13
N PRO A 608 -58.85 -74.10 -18.80
CA PRO A 608 -58.88 -73.12 -17.72
C PRO A 608 -58.69 -73.65 -16.30
N ILE A 609 -58.78 -74.96 -16.08
CA ILE A 609 -58.94 -75.55 -14.74
C ILE A 609 -57.65 -76.15 -14.16
N GLN A 610 -56.50 -75.86 -14.76
CA GLN A 610 -55.24 -76.42 -14.30
C GLN A 610 -54.97 -76.06 -12.83
N SER A 611 -54.78 -77.08 -11.99
CA SER A 611 -54.54 -76.96 -10.55
C SER A 611 -55.70 -76.35 -9.73
N MET A 612 -56.93 -76.28 -10.24
CA MET A 612 -58.11 -75.79 -9.50
C MET A 612 -58.85 -76.94 -8.80
N ASP A 613 -59.42 -76.69 -7.62
CA ASP A 613 -60.28 -77.65 -6.91
C ASP A 613 -61.74 -77.61 -7.42
N SER A 614 -62.52 -78.64 -7.13
CA SER A 614 -63.88 -78.79 -7.69
C SER A 614 -64.82 -77.63 -7.32
N ILE A 615 -64.60 -76.97 -6.18
CA ILE A 615 -65.40 -75.82 -5.75
C ILE A 615 -65.11 -74.60 -6.65
N ASN A 616 -63.84 -74.24 -6.84
CA ASN A 616 -63.47 -73.09 -7.68
C ASN A 616 -63.79 -73.35 -9.15
N VAL A 617 -63.68 -74.61 -9.63
CA VAL A 617 -64.14 -75.01 -10.97
C VAL A 617 -65.63 -74.73 -11.15
N LEU A 618 -66.47 -75.07 -10.16
CA LEU A 618 -67.91 -74.80 -10.21
C LEU A 618 -68.21 -73.30 -10.24
N SER A 619 -67.55 -72.53 -9.37
CA SER A 619 -67.64 -71.07 -9.31
C SER A 619 -67.25 -70.42 -10.64
N MET A 620 -66.21 -70.95 -11.29
CA MET A 620 -65.78 -70.49 -12.61
C MET A 620 -66.85 -70.78 -13.68
N ILE A 621 -67.42 -71.97 -13.72
CA ILE A 621 -68.50 -72.31 -14.68
C ILE A 621 -69.69 -71.35 -14.50
N ASP A 622 -70.08 -71.09 -13.26
CA ASP A 622 -71.17 -70.16 -12.95
C ASP A 622 -70.83 -68.71 -13.36
N LEU A 623 -69.58 -68.29 -13.19
CA LEU A 623 -69.09 -67.00 -13.68
C LEU A 623 -69.14 -66.92 -15.21
N LEU A 624 -68.58 -67.90 -15.92
CA LEU A 624 -68.56 -67.92 -17.39
C LEU A 624 -69.98 -67.93 -17.95
N ARG A 625 -70.88 -68.70 -17.34
CA ARG A 625 -72.31 -68.69 -17.67
C ARG A 625 -72.92 -67.30 -17.48
N SER A 626 -72.64 -66.64 -16.35
CA SER A 626 -73.09 -65.27 -16.11
C SER A 626 -72.50 -64.28 -17.13
N ILE A 627 -71.24 -64.46 -17.53
CA ILE A 627 -70.59 -63.61 -18.51
C ILE A 627 -71.28 -63.73 -19.87
N SER A 628 -71.50 -64.97 -20.33
CA SER A 628 -72.13 -65.25 -21.61
C SER A 628 -73.53 -64.65 -21.71
N ILE A 629 -74.36 -64.82 -20.67
CA ILE A 629 -75.74 -64.30 -20.66
C ILE A 629 -75.77 -62.77 -20.52
N ARG A 630 -75.01 -62.20 -19.57
CA ARG A 630 -75.15 -60.77 -19.24
C ARG A 630 -74.43 -59.84 -20.20
N PHE A 631 -73.29 -60.28 -20.74
CA PHE A 631 -72.46 -59.47 -21.63
C PHE A 631 -72.55 -59.93 -23.10
N ASN A 632 -73.43 -60.89 -23.40
CA ASN A 632 -73.64 -61.44 -24.74
C ASN A 632 -72.34 -61.88 -25.43
N LYS A 633 -71.41 -62.46 -24.65
CA LYS A 633 -70.12 -62.95 -25.15
C LYS A 633 -70.21 -64.43 -25.50
N GLN A 634 -69.68 -64.80 -26.66
CA GLN A 634 -69.47 -66.19 -27.05
C GLN A 634 -68.20 -66.70 -26.36
N ILE A 635 -68.33 -67.74 -25.55
CA ILE A 635 -67.19 -68.34 -24.84
C ILE A 635 -66.88 -69.69 -25.48
N ILE A 636 -65.63 -69.87 -25.91
CA ILE A 636 -65.10 -71.11 -26.48
C ILE A 636 -64.05 -71.66 -25.51
N ILE A 637 -64.24 -72.89 -25.06
CA ILE A 637 -63.36 -73.53 -24.08
C ILE A 637 -62.85 -74.84 -24.68
N SER A 638 -61.53 -75.03 -24.67
CA SER A 638 -60.92 -76.34 -24.84
C SER A 638 -60.48 -76.88 -23.48
N THR A 639 -60.60 -78.18 -23.30
CA THR A 639 -60.08 -78.87 -22.11
C THR A 639 -59.81 -80.33 -22.46
N HIS A 640 -58.86 -80.93 -21.73
CA HIS A 640 -58.59 -82.35 -21.80
C HIS A 640 -59.23 -83.12 -20.60
N ASP A 641 -59.81 -82.40 -19.64
CA ASP A 641 -60.42 -82.98 -18.45
C ASP A 641 -61.88 -83.37 -18.73
N GLU A 642 -62.15 -84.68 -18.72
CA GLU A 642 -63.49 -85.22 -18.99
C GLU A 642 -64.51 -84.84 -17.90
N ASN A 643 -64.10 -84.73 -16.64
CA ASN A 643 -65.01 -84.35 -15.56
C ASN A 643 -65.48 -82.91 -15.71
N PHE A 644 -64.57 -82.00 -16.07
CA PHE A 644 -64.90 -80.61 -16.34
C PHE A 644 -65.81 -80.45 -17.55
N PHE A 645 -65.55 -81.22 -18.61
CA PHE A 645 -66.42 -81.28 -19.78
C PHE A 645 -67.85 -81.73 -19.42
N GLU A 646 -68.00 -82.81 -18.65
CA GLU A 646 -69.31 -83.29 -18.18
C GLU A 646 -70.01 -82.28 -17.25
N LEU A 647 -69.25 -81.62 -16.36
CA LEU A 647 -69.79 -80.57 -15.49
C LEU A 647 -70.31 -79.38 -16.30
N LEU A 648 -69.60 -78.95 -17.34
CA LEU A 648 -70.06 -77.91 -18.26
C LEU A 648 -71.35 -78.33 -18.97
N GLN A 649 -71.46 -79.59 -19.42
CA GLN A 649 -72.69 -80.11 -20.05
C GLN A 649 -73.90 -80.04 -19.12
N ARG A 650 -73.72 -80.37 -17.84
CA ARG A 650 -74.81 -80.33 -16.83
C ARG A 650 -75.19 -78.91 -16.43
N LYS A 651 -74.21 -78.00 -16.30
CA LYS A 651 -74.44 -76.61 -15.83
C LYS A 651 -74.85 -75.64 -16.94
N ILE A 652 -74.47 -75.95 -18.18
CA ILE A 652 -74.75 -75.14 -19.35
C ILE A 652 -75.38 -76.05 -20.42
N PRO A 653 -76.62 -76.52 -20.23
CA PRO A 653 -77.26 -77.45 -21.15
C PRO A 653 -77.62 -76.77 -22.48
N ALA A 654 -77.49 -77.53 -23.58
CA ALA A 654 -77.72 -77.04 -24.95
C ALA A 654 -79.12 -76.46 -25.14
N ASN A 655 -80.12 -77.06 -24.50
CA ASN A 655 -81.53 -76.68 -24.64
C ASN A 655 -81.86 -75.31 -24.01
N ALA A 656 -81.13 -74.91 -22.95
CA ALA A 656 -81.42 -73.68 -22.22
C ALA A 656 -80.51 -72.52 -22.62
N LEU A 657 -79.26 -72.78 -23.00
CA LEU A 657 -78.24 -71.76 -23.25
C LEU A 657 -77.63 -71.80 -24.66
N GLY A 658 -78.09 -72.71 -25.53
CA GLY A 658 -77.58 -72.82 -26.91
C GLY A 658 -76.11 -73.28 -26.98
N SER A 659 -75.61 -73.93 -25.94
CA SER A 659 -74.24 -74.45 -25.89
C SER A 659 -74.02 -75.60 -26.88
N LYS A 660 -72.78 -75.73 -27.38
CA LYS A 660 -72.36 -76.82 -28.26
C LYS A 660 -71.16 -77.51 -27.66
N PHE A 661 -71.19 -78.84 -27.65
CA PHE A 661 -70.13 -79.68 -27.12
C PHE A 661 -69.51 -80.52 -28.24
N LEU A 662 -68.20 -80.43 -28.37
CA LEU A 662 -67.42 -81.12 -29.40
C LEU A 662 -66.35 -81.99 -28.71
N LYS A 663 -66.26 -83.27 -29.08
CA LYS A 663 -65.18 -84.15 -28.62
C LYS A 663 -64.22 -84.41 -29.77
N LEU A 664 -62.93 -84.23 -29.51
CA LEU A 664 -61.86 -84.57 -30.45
C LEU A 664 -61.37 -85.97 -30.11
N GLU A 665 -61.69 -86.97 -30.94
CA GLU A 665 -61.29 -88.36 -30.68
C GLU A 665 -59.82 -88.60 -31.09
N LYS A 666 -59.40 -87.99 -32.20
CA LYS A 666 -58.06 -88.06 -32.77
C LYS A 666 -57.71 -86.73 -33.44
N PHE A 667 -56.45 -86.56 -33.83
CA PHE A 667 -55.98 -85.35 -34.51
C PHE A 667 -56.87 -85.00 -35.71
N GLY A 668 -57.57 -83.87 -35.64
CA GLY A 668 -58.44 -83.35 -36.70
C GLY A 668 -59.81 -84.03 -36.85
N VAL A 669 -60.19 -84.99 -36.00
CA VAL A 669 -61.48 -85.70 -36.09
C VAL A 669 -62.41 -85.26 -34.96
N VAL A 670 -63.48 -84.56 -35.32
CA VAL A 670 -64.52 -84.07 -34.40
C VAL A 670 -65.69 -85.06 -34.39
N VAL A 671 -66.10 -85.51 -33.21
CA VAL A 671 -67.28 -86.34 -32.99
C VAL A 671 -68.33 -85.50 -32.23
N PRO A 672 -69.58 -85.43 -32.70
CA PRO A 672 -70.66 -84.75 -31.98
C PRO A 672 -70.98 -85.52 -30.70
N VAL A 673 -71.18 -84.81 -29.60
CA VAL A 673 -71.59 -85.40 -28.31
C VAL A 673 -73.08 -85.21 -28.15
N GLU A 674 -73.79 -86.31 -27.85
CA GLU A 674 -75.23 -86.23 -27.58
C GLU A 674 -75.51 -85.40 -26.32
N PRO A 675 -76.53 -84.53 -26.32
CA PRO A 675 -76.88 -83.76 -25.15
C PRO A 675 -77.37 -84.69 -24.04
N ILE A 676 -76.89 -84.48 -22.81
CA ILE A 676 -77.38 -85.18 -21.63
C ILE A 676 -78.89 -84.88 -21.49
N SER A 677 -79.73 -85.87 -21.79
CA SER A 677 -81.16 -85.86 -21.47
C SER A 677 -81.32 -85.96 -19.95
N GLU A 678 -82.20 -85.11 -19.39
CA GLU A 678 -82.44 -84.86 -17.95
C GLU A 678 -82.18 -86.02 -16.97
#